data_AF-A0A2P6TUV8-F1
#
_entry.id   AF-A0A2P6TUV8-F1
#
_cell.length_a   1.000
_cell.length_b   1.000
_cell.length_c   1.000
_cell.angle_alpha   90.00
_cell.angle_beta   90.00
_cell.angle_gamma   90.00
#
_symmetry.space_group_name_H-M   'P 1'
#
loop_
_entity.id
_entity.type
_entity.pdbx_description
1 polymer ?
#
loop_
_entity_poly.entity_id
_entity_poly.type
_entity_poly.pdbx_seq_one_letter_code
_entity_poly.pdbx_strand_id
1 'polypeptide(L)'
;MASSRPRRERKAPERFGAFNQLSDSEEEAPLRPRPAAKRRRQALDAEDSDASGQEGSADEQMADSRSGSEDEGAESEGEAPPPKRQRGGGGGSKGKGKVAAAAAPSLKPYVPAPPAQPVPRSDFLATMHACPRLMEMFLEKDDGLRSVTLVARDAANLCTALCARGADAAELWRTLAYTAVDGQRYSAVTPVQEALAAVKAAVKADPARWQRITKTAAMKEFRLTDKDLGGMSYTTRRNPIFWNSAPTKMYTRLDCLVAAHKKHGSVQAIQAAATRSRATADKRKATLAGGEEARREEVEAALEAAGLSFKKYQRKKPVKAFVKRGVGTAAGVAAAFKREIDNAAAYAKRQAELLKRLQEEGLSLPWDASYYAILAGTSGQSVDDYVAGLKAAKAAKEARAQREASITAALQREGLSGFLHSVAVSEHIHMGAPSEAEALATCRQRQQEEQAAQERRQRITAWLAEQQMPAFYSYTVPAVRQFERGQCSEEEAQQACRQQQAVEQAQEQRRQEVSQLLEAQGMPADYTGYVPALRSYVQTGAGSQQEMLAAARAQHARDQRRTALVAALTAEGMAIHLASEPAARAFVSTGEGGQEAALAACRERHQQEVQIAARRSEVAARLPPGVTYEAYGYRCPEAAAYVQRGEGSAEVAVAAIVAYRAAQPPLQYGYDDEEEYFSDY
;
A
#
# COMPACT_ATOMS: atom_id res chain seq x y z
N MET A 1 -36.94 -28.27 7.84
CA MET A 1 -37.14 -28.49 6.39
C MET A 1 -36.14 -27.64 5.63
N ALA A 2 -35.13 -28.30 5.07
CA ALA A 2 -34.04 -27.68 4.32
C ALA A 2 -34.48 -27.40 2.87
N SER A 3 -34.20 -26.21 2.37
CA SER A 3 -34.41 -25.84 0.96
C SER A 3 -33.12 -25.22 0.41
N SER A 4 -32.15 -26.08 0.09
CA SER A 4 -30.95 -25.72 -0.66
C SER A 4 -31.27 -25.63 -2.15
N ARG A 5 -31.29 -24.42 -2.72
CA ARG A 5 -31.30 -24.25 -4.19
C ARG A 5 -29.88 -24.44 -4.75
N PRO A 6 -29.69 -25.18 -5.85
CA PRO A 6 -28.37 -25.42 -6.40
C PRO A 6 -27.83 -24.19 -7.16
N ARG A 7 -26.58 -23.84 -6.89
CA ARG A 7 -25.80 -22.86 -7.67
C ARG A 7 -25.54 -23.46 -9.07
N ARG A 8 -25.93 -22.74 -10.12
CA ARG A 8 -25.53 -23.03 -11.51
C ARG A 8 -24.05 -22.67 -11.69
N GLU A 9 -23.23 -23.66 -11.97
CA GLU A 9 -21.87 -23.47 -12.49
C GLU A 9 -21.95 -22.88 -13.91
N ARG A 10 -21.30 -21.72 -14.12
CA ARG A 10 -21.14 -21.13 -15.44
C ARG A 10 -19.82 -21.64 -16.03
N LYS A 11 -19.90 -22.40 -17.13
CA LYS A 11 -18.75 -22.76 -17.96
C LYS A 11 -18.05 -21.48 -18.48
N ALA A 12 -16.73 -21.44 -18.36
CA ALA A 12 -15.90 -20.44 -19.01
C ALA A 12 -15.98 -20.60 -20.54
N PRO A 13 -15.98 -19.51 -21.33
CA PRO A 13 -15.92 -19.62 -22.78
C PRO A 13 -14.54 -20.10 -23.24
N GLU A 14 -14.55 -21.05 -24.17
CA GLU A 14 -13.37 -21.56 -24.87
C GLU A 14 -12.63 -20.42 -25.58
N ARG A 15 -11.32 -20.34 -25.36
CA ARG A 15 -10.44 -19.37 -26.01
C ARG A 15 -10.26 -19.79 -27.48
N PHE A 16 -10.67 -18.91 -28.39
CA PHE A 16 -10.31 -19.01 -29.81
C PHE A 16 -8.79 -18.82 -30.00
N GLY A 17 -8.25 -19.65 -30.90
CA GLY A 17 -6.87 -19.83 -31.35
C GLY A 17 -5.86 -18.70 -31.13
N ALA A 18 -4.73 -19.07 -30.52
CA ALA A 18 -3.48 -18.34 -30.60
C ALA A 18 -2.84 -18.55 -31.98
N PHE A 19 -2.51 -17.45 -32.66
CA PHE A 19 -1.60 -17.43 -33.80
C PHE A 19 -0.17 -17.38 -33.28
N ASN A 20 0.60 -18.45 -33.49
CA ASN A 20 2.04 -18.43 -33.78
C ASN A 20 2.53 -19.86 -33.96
N GLN A 21 3.08 -20.15 -35.15
CA GLN A 21 4.27 -21.00 -35.44
C GLN A 21 4.12 -21.81 -36.74
N LEU A 22 4.84 -21.35 -37.76
CA LEU A 22 5.60 -22.12 -38.76
C LEU A 22 6.98 -21.44 -38.68
N SER A 23 8.07 -22.09 -38.27
CA SER A 23 8.78 -23.14 -39.01
C SER A 23 9.74 -23.98 -38.13
N ASP A 24 9.68 -25.30 -38.33
CA ASP A 24 10.72 -26.35 -38.40
C ASP A 24 12.12 -26.17 -37.76
N SER A 25 12.49 -27.11 -36.88
CA SER A 25 13.43 -28.21 -37.17
C SER A 25 13.62 -29.14 -35.96
N GLU A 26 13.89 -30.40 -36.27
CA GLU A 26 13.90 -31.61 -35.44
C GLU A 26 15.09 -31.70 -34.46
N GLU A 27 14.86 -32.23 -33.26
CA GLU A 27 15.71 -33.29 -32.67
C GLU A 27 14.99 -33.96 -31.48
N GLU A 28 15.16 -35.27 -31.37
CA GLU A 28 14.27 -36.23 -30.72
C GLU A 28 14.89 -36.82 -29.42
N ALA A 29 14.01 -37.19 -28.47
CA ALA A 29 14.17 -38.14 -27.35
C ALA A 29 14.66 -37.64 -25.96
N PRO A 30 14.39 -38.38 -24.86
CA PRO A 30 13.06 -38.77 -24.37
C PRO A 30 12.83 -38.43 -22.88
N LEU A 31 11.57 -38.14 -22.52
CA LEU A 31 11.11 -37.88 -21.15
C LEU A 31 10.91 -39.17 -20.34
N ARG A 32 11.52 -39.23 -19.14
CA ARG A 32 11.23 -40.22 -18.08
C ARG A 32 9.99 -39.82 -17.25
N PRO A 33 9.23 -40.77 -16.67
CA PRO A 33 7.97 -40.49 -16.00
C PRO A 33 8.04 -40.41 -14.46
N ARG A 34 7.15 -39.57 -13.89
CA ARG A 34 6.42 -39.69 -12.59
C ARG A 34 7.25 -39.59 -11.27
N PRO A 35 6.64 -39.39 -10.06
CA PRO A 35 5.21 -39.54 -9.71
C PRO A 35 4.57 -38.42 -8.84
N ALA A 36 3.25 -38.54 -8.74
CA ALA A 36 2.38 -37.90 -7.75
C ALA A 36 2.56 -38.54 -6.36
N ALA A 37 2.58 -37.72 -5.30
CA ALA A 37 2.49 -38.18 -3.92
C ALA A 37 1.25 -37.59 -3.23
N LYS A 38 0.26 -38.46 -3.01
CA LYS A 38 -0.76 -38.32 -1.97
C LYS A 38 -0.09 -38.40 -0.61
N ARG A 39 -0.46 -37.55 0.35
CA ARG A 39 -0.36 -37.91 1.77
C ARG A 39 -1.68 -37.64 2.49
N ARG A 40 -2.21 -38.77 2.98
CA ARG A 40 -3.35 -38.94 3.87
C ARG A 40 -3.08 -38.32 5.23
N ARG A 41 -4.16 -37.85 5.85
CA ARG A 41 -4.34 -37.72 7.31
C ARG A 41 -4.20 -39.09 8.00
N GLN A 42 -3.63 -39.09 9.18
CA GLN A 42 -3.97 -40.03 10.25
C GLN A 42 -4.08 -39.25 11.55
N ALA A 43 -5.30 -39.30 12.10
CA ALA A 43 -5.63 -39.07 13.50
C ALA A 43 -5.50 -40.41 14.24
N LEU A 44 -5.24 -40.33 15.54
CA LEU A 44 -5.60 -41.21 16.67
C LEU A 44 -4.97 -40.49 17.89
N ASP A 45 -5.74 -39.88 18.81
CA ASP A 45 -6.50 -40.50 19.93
C ASP A 45 -5.55 -41.21 20.92
N ALA A 46 -5.59 -41.04 22.24
CA ALA A 46 -6.38 -40.21 23.15
C ALA A 46 -5.76 -40.32 24.58
N GLU A 47 -6.28 -39.49 25.51
CA GLU A 47 -6.32 -39.68 26.98
C GLU A 47 -4.99 -39.48 27.75
N ASP A 48 -4.90 -38.78 28.89
CA ASP A 48 -5.90 -38.31 29.85
C ASP A 48 -5.26 -37.26 30.81
N SER A 49 -6.09 -36.61 31.64
CA SER A 49 -5.77 -35.81 32.85
C SER A 49 -5.75 -34.27 32.77
N ASP A 50 -6.96 -33.71 32.86
CA ASP A 50 -7.47 -32.79 33.90
C ASP A 50 -6.58 -31.71 34.57
N ALA A 51 -7.08 -30.48 34.41
CA ALA A 51 -7.42 -29.48 35.44
C ALA A 51 -6.31 -28.73 36.23
N SER A 52 -5.99 -27.53 35.75
CA SER A 52 -5.99 -26.23 36.48
C SER A 52 -5.37 -25.19 35.52
N GLY A 53 -5.90 -23.99 35.27
CA GLY A 53 -6.70 -23.13 36.11
C GLY A 53 -5.86 -21.95 36.63
N GLN A 54 -5.15 -21.20 35.78
CA GLN A 54 -4.88 -19.79 36.09
C GLN A 54 -4.46 -18.91 34.90
N GLU A 55 -4.90 -17.66 35.06
CA GLU A 55 -4.90 -16.50 34.20
C GLU A 55 -3.50 -15.90 33.90
N GLY A 56 -3.42 -15.17 32.79
CA GLY A 56 -2.77 -13.86 32.78
C GLY A 56 -1.44 -13.71 32.04
N SER A 57 -1.51 -13.35 30.75
CA SER A 57 -0.73 -12.20 30.25
C SER A 57 -1.30 -11.74 28.90
N ALA A 58 -2.02 -10.62 28.94
CA ALA A 58 -2.50 -9.90 27.78
C ALA A 58 -1.33 -9.18 27.10
N ASP A 59 -1.10 -9.50 25.82
CA ASP A 59 -0.32 -8.70 24.89
C ASP A 59 -1.34 -8.01 23.96
N GLU A 60 -1.59 -6.72 24.20
CA GLU A 60 -2.51 -5.88 23.44
C GLU A 60 -1.93 -5.58 22.05
N GLN A 61 -2.36 -6.34 21.04
CA GLN A 61 -2.22 -5.96 19.65
C GLN A 61 -3.47 -5.24 19.15
N MET A 62 -3.24 -4.02 18.68
CA MET A 62 -4.17 -3.11 18.00
C MET A 62 -5.03 -3.81 16.94
N ALA A 63 -6.34 -3.87 17.19
CA ALA A 63 -7.35 -4.19 16.18
C ALA A 63 -8.12 -2.92 15.78
N ASP A 64 -7.71 -2.38 14.62
CA ASP A 64 -8.32 -1.26 13.91
C ASP A 64 -9.74 -1.63 13.43
N SER A 65 -10.74 -1.08 14.11
CA SER A 65 -12.15 -1.26 13.80
C SER A 65 -12.62 -0.19 12.81
N ARG A 66 -12.56 -0.51 11.50
CA ARG A 66 -13.27 0.26 10.45
C ARG A 66 -14.06 -0.66 9.52
N SER A 67 -15.12 -1.25 10.07
CA SER A 67 -16.21 -1.85 9.32
C SER A 67 -17.16 -0.75 8.84
N GLY A 68 -16.90 -0.22 7.64
CA GLY A 68 -17.84 0.61 6.88
C GLY A 68 -18.36 -0.18 5.70
N SER A 69 -19.55 -0.74 5.86
CA SER A 69 -20.35 -1.41 4.83
C SER A 69 -20.65 -0.47 3.65
N GLU A 70 -20.14 -0.80 2.47
CA GLU A 70 -20.66 -0.27 1.20
C GLU A 70 -21.92 -1.06 0.86
N ASP A 71 -23.07 -0.39 0.99
CA ASP A 71 -24.38 -0.90 0.61
C ASP A 71 -24.56 -0.79 -0.91
N GLU A 72 -24.74 -1.94 -1.55
CA GLU A 72 -24.94 -2.07 -2.99
C GLU A 72 -26.36 -1.62 -3.35
N GLY A 73 -26.46 -0.44 -3.98
CA GLY A 73 -27.71 0.06 -4.55
C GLY A 73 -28.20 -0.82 -5.69
N ALA A 74 -29.14 -1.71 -5.36
CA ALA A 74 -29.92 -2.50 -6.31
C ALA A 74 -30.80 -1.60 -7.19
N GLU A 75 -30.63 -1.73 -8.51
CA GLU A 75 -31.51 -1.18 -9.52
C GLU A 75 -32.89 -1.87 -9.42
N SER A 76 -33.93 -1.11 -9.09
CA SER A 76 -35.33 -1.54 -9.18
C SER A 76 -35.99 -0.79 -10.34
N GLU A 77 -36.14 -1.47 -11.46
CA GLU A 77 -37.04 -1.10 -12.54
C GLU A 77 -38.49 -1.19 -12.04
N GLY A 78 -39.14 -0.03 -11.90
CA GLY A 78 -40.57 0.11 -11.61
C GLY A 78 -41.19 1.04 -12.65
N GLU A 79 -41.71 0.44 -13.71
CA GLU A 79 -42.44 1.07 -14.79
C GLU A 79 -43.86 1.46 -14.31
N ALA A 80 -44.22 2.75 -14.41
CA ALA A 80 -45.59 3.24 -14.26
C ALA A 80 -45.82 4.46 -15.18
N PRO A 81 -47.04 4.64 -15.73
CA PRO A 81 -47.27 5.40 -16.96
C PRO A 81 -47.38 6.92 -16.75
N PRO A 82 -47.10 7.74 -17.78
CA PRO A 82 -47.16 9.20 -17.64
C PRO A 82 -48.61 9.72 -17.73
N PRO A 83 -49.01 10.71 -16.90
CA PRO A 83 -50.25 11.42 -17.11
C PRO A 83 -50.09 12.47 -18.22
N LYS A 84 -51.11 12.52 -19.09
CA LYS A 84 -51.36 13.57 -20.08
C LYS A 84 -51.36 14.94 -19.39
N ARG A 85 -50.55 15.90 -19.87
CA ARG A 85 -50.85 17.33 -19.68
C ARG A 85 -50.67 18.15 -20.95
N GLN A 86 -51.66 19.02 -21.08
CA GLN A 86 -52.04 19.94 -22.13
C GLN A 86 -50.96 20.84 -22.70
N ARG A 87 -51.21 21.16 -23.98
CA ARG A 87 -50.71 22.29 -24.77
C ARG A 87 -50.82 23.65 -24.07
N GLY A 88 -49.80 24.46 -24.31
CA GLY A 88 -49.75 25.92 -24.31
C GLY A 88 -48.27 26.30 -24.43
N GLY A 89 -47.75 27.08 -25.38
CA GLY A 89 -48.31 28.10 -26.24
C GLY A 89 -47.49 29.38 -26.04
N GLY A 90 -46.67 29.76 -27.02
CA GLY A 90 -45.92 31.05 -27.08
C GLY A 90 -44.57 31.03 -26.35
N GLY A 91 -43.49 31.66 -26.82
CA GLY A 91 -43.27 32.56 -27.95
C GLY A 91 -41.78 32.57 -28.32
N GLY A 92 -41.48 33.01 -29.55
CA GLY A 92 -40.18 32.86 -30.17
C GLY A 92 -39.10 33.85 -29.72
N SER A 93 -37.87 33.56 -30.13
CA SER A 93 -36.91 34.58 -30.52
C SER A 93 -35.99 34.04 -31.61
N LYS A 94 -35.96 34.76 -32.73
CA LYS A 94 -35.09 34.56 -33.89
C LYS A 94 -33.71 35.12 -33.56
N GLY A 95 -32.67 34.31 -33.76
CA GLY A 95 -31.28 34.78 -33.76
C GLY A 95 -30.49 34.03 -34.83
N LYS A 96 -30.52 34.53 -36.06
CA LYS A 96 -29.68 34.04 -37.16
C LYS A 96 -28.24 34.52 -36.92
N GLY A 97 -27.31 33.58 -36.76
CA GLY A 97 -25.87 33.82 -36.86
C GLY A 97 -25.25 32.78 -37.78
N LYS A 98 -25.24 33.04 -39.09
CA LYS A 98 -24.44 32.29 -40.06
C LYS A 98 -22.98 32.65 -39.83
N VAL A 99 -22.20 31.74 -39.26
CA VAL A 99 -20.73 31.83 -39.33
C VAL A 99 -20.30 30.97 -40.51
N ALA A 100 -19.68 31.61 -41.49
CA ALA A 100 -19.13 30.98 -42.67
C ALA A 100 -17.97 30.07 -42.26
N ALA A 101 -18.10 28.77 -42.49
CA ALA A 101 -16.97 27.84 -42.46
C ALA A 101 -16.13 28.08 -43.71
N ALA A 102 -14.86 28.44 -43.53
CA ALA A 102 -13.89 28.49 -44.61
C ALA A 102 -13.75 27.11 -45.23
N ALA A 103 -13.99 27.01 -46.54
CA ALA A 103 -13.84 25.78 -47.30
C ALA A 103 -12.35 25.39 -47.32
N ALA A 104 -12.05 24.19 -46.82
CA ALA A 104 -10.76 23.54 -47.08
C ALA A 104 -10.62 23.30 -48.60
N PRO A 105 -9.39 23.35 -49.16
CA PRO A 105 -9.19 23.07 -50.58
C PRO A 105 -9.65 21.65 -50.91
N SER A 106 -10.64 21.53 -51.78
CA SER A 106 -11.09 20.25 -52.31
C SER A 106 -9.97 19.62 -53.14
N LEU A 107 -9.28 18.64 -52.57
CA LEU A 107 -8.43 17.74 -53.34
C LEU A 107 -9.31 17.04 -54.38
N LYS A 108 -8.90 17.07 -55.66
CA LYS A 108 -9.61 16.38 -56.73
C LYS A 108 -9.73 14.89 -56.36
N PRO A 109 -10.92 14.26 -56.50
CA PRO A 109 -11.08 12.84 -56.22
C PRO A 109 -10.11 12.04 -57.09
N TYR A 110 -9.37 11.15 -56.46
CA TYR A 110 -8.44 10.24 -57.13
C TYR A 110 -9.25 9.21 -57.92
N VAL A 111 -9.25 9.33 -59.25
CA VAL A 111 -9.83 8.33 -60.15
C VAL A 111 -8.68 7.65 -60.87
N PRO A 112 -8.31 6.39 -60.54
CA PRO A 112 -7.31 5.66 -61.31
C PRO A 112 -7.81 5.44 -62.74
N ALA A 113 -6.89 5.47 -63.71
CA ALA A 113 -7.22 5.15 -65.09
C ALA A 113 -7.69 3.68 -65.17
N PRO A 114 -8.78 3.37 -65.90
CA PRO A 114 -9.25 1.99 -66.01
C PRO A 114 -8.15 1.11 -66.63
N PRO A 115 -7.98 -0.13 -66.15
CA PRO A 115 -6.96 -1.04 -66.68
C PRO A 115 -7.20 -1.29 -68.17
N ALA A 116 -6.12 -1.29 -68.95
CA ALA A 116 -6.15 -1.41 -70.42
C ALA A 116 -6.65 -2.77 -70.93
N GLN A 117 -6.96 -3.72 -70.05
CA GLN A 117 -7.44 -5.06 -70.40
C GLN A 117 -8.62 -5.47 -69.49
N PRO A 118 -9.64 -6.18 -70.02
CA PRO A 118 -10.78 -6.64 -69.23
C PRO A 118 -10.32 -7.69 -68.21
N VAL A 119 -10.36 -7.30 -66.93
CA VAL A 119 -10.01 -8.17 -65.80
C VAL A 119 -11.14 -9.18 -65.54
N PRO A 120 -10.84 -10.46 -65.29
CA PRO A 120 -11.86 -11.48 -65.02
C PRO A 120 -12.74 -11.13 -63.80
N ARG A 121 -14.06 -11.31 -63.94
CA ARG A 121 -15.10 -11.01 -62.93
C ARG A 121 -14.96 -11.75 -61.59
N SER A 122 -14.02 -12.69 -61.46
CA SER A 122 -13.71 -13.39 -60.21
C SER A 122 -12.78 -12.62 -59.28
N ASP A 123 -12.27 -11.45 -59.72
CA ASP A 123 -11.30 -10.67 -58.96
C ASP A 123 -11.99 -9.57 -58.12
N PHE A 124 -12.33 -9.89 -56.87
CA PHE A 124 -13.04 -8.99 -55.95
C PHE A 124 -12.25 -7.71 -55.65
N LEU A 125 -10.91 -7.73 -55.80
CA LEU A 125 -10.06 -6.54 -55.69
C LEU A 125 -10.30 -5.56 -56.84
N ALA A 126 -10.47 -6.06 -58.08
CA ALA A 126 -10.91 -5.23 -59.21
C ALA A 126 -12.30 -4.60 -58.96
N THR A 127 -13.14 -5.24 -58.13
CA THR A 127 -14.44 -4.71 -57.70
C THR A 127 -14.31 -3.63 -56.62
N MET A 128 -13.33 -3.74 -55.71
CA MET A 128 -12.95 -2.64 -54.82
C MET A 128 -12.35 -1.45 -55.59
N HIS A 129 -11.58 -1.71 -56.64
CA HIS A 129 -11.09 -0.68 -57.58
C HIS A 129 -12.23 0.00 -58.34
N ALA A 130 -13.29 -0.73 -58.70
CA ALA A 130 -14.50 -0.19 -59.31
C ALA A 130 -15.40 0.59 -58.33
N CYS A 131 -15.15 0.53 -57.02
CA CYS A 131 -15.87 1.28 -55.98
C CYS A 131 -14.92 2.15 -55.12
N PRO A 132 -14.41 3.27 -55.66
CA PRO A 132 -13.63 4.26 -54.92
C PRO A 132 -14.29 4.69 -53.61
N ARG A 133 -15.64 4.70 -53.55
CA ARG A 133 -16.42 5.00 -52.35
C ARG A 133 -16.18 4.05 -51.18
N LEU A 134 -15.89 2.77 -51.41
CA LEU A 134 -15.57 1.83 -50.31
C LEU A 134 -14.21 2.17 -49.70
N MET A 135 -13.22 2.48 -50.54
CA MET A 135 -11.91 2.96 -50.12
C MET A 135 -12.01 4.32 -49.43
N GLU A 136 -12.81 5.25 -49.96
CA GLU A 136 -13.09 6.55 -49.34
C GLU A 136 -13.78 6.38 -47.98
N MET A 137 -14.72 5.43 -47.82
CA MET A 137 -15.32 5.09 -46.52
C MET A 137 -14.33 4.47 -45.52
N PHE A 138 -13.30 3.78 -46.00
CA PHE A 138 -12.19 3.32 -45.13
C PHE A 138 -11.27 4.48 -44.72
N LEU A 139 -11.13 5.46 -45.61
CA LEU A 139 -10.16 6.57 -45.55
C LEU A 139 -10.80 7.92 -45.23
N GLU A 140 -12.06 7.95 -44.79
CA GLU A 140 -12.82 9.18 -44.53
C GLU A 140 -12.02 10.05 -43.56
N LYS A 141 -11.41 11.09 -44.13
CA LYS A 141 -10.45 11.98 -43.46
C LYS A 141 -11.09 12.73 -42.28
N ASP A 142 -12.41 12.75 -42.23
CA ASP A 142 -13.23 13.53 -41.30
C ASP A 142 -13.66 12.73 -40.06
N ASP A 143 -13.43 11.41 -40.01
CA ASP A 143 -13.99 10.59 -38.93
C ASP A 143 -13.23 10.75 -37.60
N GLY A 144 -11.98 11.24 -37.62
CA GLY A 144 -11.17 11.63 -36.44
C GLY A 144 -10.85 10.53 -35.41
N LEU A 145 -11.52 9.38 -35.49
CA LEU A 145 -11.37 8.20 -34.63
C LEU A 145 -10.39 7.17 -35.22
N ARG A 146 -10.20 7.18 -36.54
CA ARG A 146 -9.36 6.20 -37.22
C ARG A 146 -7.94 6.75 -37.36
N SER A 147 -7.06 6.30 -36.48
CA SER A 147 -5.63 6.58 -36.62
C SER A 147 -5.06 5.80 -37.81
N VAL A 148 -3.92 6.26 -38.34
CA VAL A 148 -3.23 5.59 -39.47
C VAL A 148 -2.99 4.11 -39.17
N THR A 149 -2.71 3.76 -37.91
CA THR A 149 -2.59 2.36 -37.46
C THR A 149 -3.87 1.57 -37.61
N LEU A 150 -5.03 2.14 -37.26
CA LEU A 150 -6.31 1.44 -37.37
C LEU A 150 -6.68 1.21 -38.82
N VAL A 151 -6.54 2.24 -39.65
CA VAL A 151 -6.80 2.17 -41.09
C VAL A 151 -5.89 1.12 -41.75
N ALA A 152 -4.59 1.13 -41.44
CA ALA A 152 -3.64 0.15 -41.98
C ALA A 152 -3.91 -1.28 -41.49
N ARG A 153 -4.37 -1.44 -40.24
CA ARG A 153 -4.77 -2.74 -39.68
C ARG A 153 -6.01 -3.28 -40.39
N ASP A 154 -7.03 -2.46 -40.57
CA ASP A 154 -8.28 -2.86 -41.23
C ASP A 154 -8.02 -3.18 -42.70
N ALA A 155 -7.18 -2.39 -43.38
CA ALA A 155 -6.70 -2.67 -44.73
C ALA A 155 -5.93 -4.00 -44.82
N ALA A 156 -5.04 -4.29 -43.86
CA ALA A 156 -4.31 -5.57 -43.81
C ALA A 156 -5.24 -6.77 -43.56
N ASN A 157 -6.21 -6.61 -42.66
CA ASN A 157 -7.23 -7.62 -42.39
C ASN A 157 -8.09 -7.89 -43.63
N LEU A 158 -8.44 -6.83 -44.37
CA LEU A 158 -9.17 -6.92 -45.62
C LEU A 158 -8.35 -7.64 -46.70
N CYS A 159 -7.07 -7.28 -46.89
CA CYS A 159 -6.16 -8.00 -47.78
C CYS A 159 -6.06 -9.49 -47.42
N THR A 160 -5.98 -9.80 -46.12
CA THR A 160 -5.90 -11.18 -45.64
C THR A 160 -7.20 -11.94 -45.90
N ALA A 161 -8.35 -11.34 -45.60
CA ALA A 161 -9.67 -11.93 -45.85
C ALA A 161 -9.92 -12.17 -47.35
N LEU A 162 -9.36 -11.32 -48.21
CA LEU A 162 -9.44 -11.41 -49.66
C LEU A 162 -8.31 -12.23 -50.29
N CYS A 163 -7.40 -12.79 -49.49
CA CYS A 163 -6.20 -13.50 -49.95
C CYS A 163 -5.29 -12.68 -50.91
N ALA A 164 -5.38 -11.35 -50.87
CA ALA A 164 -4.60 -10.43 -51.69
C ALA A 164 -3.12 -10.44 -51.28
N ARG A 165 -2.19 -10.69 -52.21
CA ARG A 165 -0.74 -10.71 -51.91
C ARG A 165 0.06 -9.87 -52.91
N GLY A 166 1.13 -9.25 -52.42
CA GLY A 166 2.11 -8.58 -53.26
C GLY A 166 1.52 -7.50 -54.17
N ALA A 167 1.49 -7.75 -55.48
CA ALA A 167 0.98 -6.84 -56.50
C ALA A 167 -0.52 -6.54 -56.35
N ASP A 168 -1.31 -7.47 -55.81
CA ASP A 168 -2.77 -7.33 -55.73
C ASP A 168 -3.21 -6.32 -54.65
N ALA A 169 -2.35 -6.05 -53.66
CA ALA A 169 -2.57 -5.04 -52.63
C ALA A 169 -1.86 -3.72 -52.94
N ALA A 170 -1.15 -3.63 -54.07
CA ALA A 170 -0.26 -2.53 -54.42
C ALA A 170 -0.94 -1.16 -54.38
N GLU A 171 -2.09 -1.07 -55.01
CA GLU A 171 -2.86 0.16 -55.12
C GLU A 171 -3.48 0.57 -53.78
N LEU A 172 -3.96 -0.37 -52.97
CA LEU A 172 -4.44 -0.09 -51.62
C LEU A 172 -3.35 0.58 -50.77
N TRP A 173 -2.12 0.06 -50.81
CA TRP A 173 -0.99 0.65 -50.08
C TRP A 173 -0.58 2.03 -50.62
N ARG A 174 -0.66 2.25 -51.94
CA ARG A 174 -0.43 3.57 -52.55
C ARG A 174 -1.51 4.57 -52.14
N THR A 175 -2.77 4.18 -52.16
CA THR A 175 -3.88 5.04 -51.73
C THR A 175 -3.78 5.36 -50.24
N LEU A 176 -3.40 4.39 -49.40
CA LEU A 176 -3.13 4.62 -47.98
C LEU A 176 -1.96 5.58 -47.75
N ALA A 177 -0.85 5.43 -48.49
CA ALA A 177 0.28 6.35 -48.42
C ALA A 177 -0.14 7.78 -48.82
N TYR A 178 -0.97 7.90 -49.84
CA TYR A 178 -1.53 9.17 -50.28
C TYR A 178 -2.48 9.82 -49.26
N THR A 179 -3.46 9.07 -48.75
CA THR A 179 -4.53 9.66 -47.95
C THR A 179 -4.18 9.80 -46.47
N ALA A 180 -3.44 8.85 -45.92
CA ALA A 180 -3.19 8.72 -44.48
C ALA A 180 -1.77 9.10 -44.06
N VAL A 181 -0.79 9.13 -44.97
CA VAL A 181 0.60 9.52 -44.66
C VAL A 181 0.90 10.94 -45.13
N ASP A 182 0.92 11.18 -46.45
CA ASP A 182 1.20 12.50 -47.03
C ASP A 182 0.71 12.60 -48.48
N GLY A 183 -0.43 13.29 -48.67
CA GLY A 183 -1.09 13.42 -49.97
C GLY A 183 -0.40 14.36 -50.96
N GLN A 184 0.70 15.02 -50.59
CA GLN A 184 1.49 15.80 -51.54
C GLN A 184 2.72 15.04 -52.05
N ARG A 185 3.22 14.07 -51.26
CA ARG A 185 4.47 13.36 -51.54
C ARG A 185 4.28 12.06 -52.31
N TYR A 186 3.16 11.38 -52.12
CA TYR A 186 2.90 10.10 -52.77
C TYR A 186 1.91 10.28 -53.93
N SER A 187 1.98 9.43 -54.95
CA SER A 187 1.09 9.47 -56.12
C SER A 187 0.78 8.08 -56.64
N ALA A 188 -0.10 7.97 -57.65
CA ALA A 188 -0.41 6.70 -58.33
C ALA A 188 0.84 5.98 -58.87
N VAL A 189 1.88 6.75 -59.19
CA VAL A 189 3.11 6.26 -59.83
C VAL A 189 4.16 5.85 -58.80
N THR A 190 3.92 6.11 -57.50
CA THR A 190 4.85 5.73 -56.43
C THR A 190 5.08 4.21 -56.42
N PRO A 191 6.33 3.75 -56.40
CA PRO A 191 6.66 2.33 -56.24
C PRO A 191 5.96 1.74 -55.01
N VAL A 192 5.36 0.55 -55.15
CA VAL A 192 4.59 -0.11 -54.07
C VAL A 192 5.42 -0.31 -52.81
N GLN A 193 6.69 -0.67 -52.97
CA GLN A 193 7.62 -0.87 -51.87
C GLN A 193 7.86 0.43 -51.10
N GLU A 194 7.93 1.56 -51.80
CA GLU A 194 8.08 2.88 -51.19
C GLU A 194 6.80 3.31 -50.46
N ALA A 195 5.62 3.12 -51.07
CA ALA A 195 4.33 3.41 -50.44
C ALA A 195 4.09 2.54 -49.18
N LEU A 196 4.41 1.24 -49.25
CA LEU A 196 4.30 0.32 -48.12
C LEU A 196 5.32 0.64 -47.02
N ALA A 197 6.55 1.03 -47.36
CA ALA A 197 7.53 1.51 -46.40
C ALA A 197 7.06 2.80 -45.70
N ALA A 198 6.46 3.73 -46.44
CA ALA A 198 5.89 4.95 -45.90
C ALA A 198 4.73 4.69 -44.93
N VAL A 199 3.79 3.80 -45.30
CA VAL A 199 2.69 3.40 -44.41
C VAL A 199 3.23 2.70 -43.17
N LYS A 200 4.20 1.78 -43.30
CA LYS A 200 4.85 1.15 -42.14
C LYS A 200 5.53 2.17 -41.22
N ALA A 201 6.22 3.15 -41.79
CA ALA A 201 6.84 4.23 -41.03
C ALA A 201 5.80 5.08 -40.29
N ALA A 202 4.69 5.42 -40.94
CA ALA A 202 3.59 6.18 -40.33
C ALA A 202 2.89 5.39 -39.22
N VAL A 203 2.64 4.09 -39.40
CA VAL A 203 2.11 3.21 -38.35
C VAL A 203 3.09 3.08 -37.18
N LYS A 204 4.40 3.11 -37.43
CA LYS A 204 5.41 3.14 -36.36
C LYS A 204 5.42 4.47 -35.60
N ALA A 205 5.20 5.58 -36.32
CA ALA A 205 5.17 6.92 -35.77
C ALA A 205 3.83 7.29 -35.11
N ASP A 206 2.76 6.53 -35.35
CA ASP A 206 1.41 6.83 -34.83
C ASP A 206 1.40 6.89 -33.28
N PRO A 207 1.11 8.07 -32.69
CA PRO A 207 1.11 8.25 -31.25
C PRO A 207 0.09 7.37 -30.52
N ALA A 208 -1.01 6.97 -31.18
CA ALA A 208 -2.06 6.17 -30.55
C ALA A 208 -1.55 4.80 -30.06
N ARG A 209 -0.47 4.26 -30.66
CA ARG A 209 0.07 2.93 -30.32
C ARG A 209 0.78 2.90 -28.96
N TRP A 210 1.49 3.96 -28.63
CA TRP A 210 2.31 4.02 -27.41
C TRP A 210 1.72 4.96 -26.36
N GLN A 211 0.87 5.91 -26.75
CA GLN A 211 0.20 6.79 -25.81
C GLN A 211 -0.74 5.98 -24.90
N ARG A 212 -0.54 6.15 -23.59
CA ARG A 212 -1.37 5.55 -22.55
C ARG A 212 -2.29 6.62 -21.98
N ILE A 213 -3.57 6.29 -21.82
CA ILE A 213 -4.58 7.17 -21.24
C ILE A 213 -5.17 6.57 -19.97
N THR A 214 -5.53 7.40 -19.01
CA THR A 214 -6.15 6.94 -17.76
C THR A 214 -7.57 6.43 -18.03
N LYS A 215 -8.08 5.58 -17.14
CA LYS A 215 -9.51 5.18 -17.13
C LYS A 215 -10.44 6.39 -17.27
N THR A 216 -10.19 7.45 -16.50
CA THR A 216 -11.01 8.67 -16.49
C THR A 216 -10.94 9.44 -17.80
N ALA A 217 -9.76 9.52 -18.43
CA ALA A 217 -9.60 10.14 -19.76
C ALA A 217 -10.34 9.33 -20.83
N ALA A 218 -10.24 7.99 -20.79
CA ALA A 218 -10.94 7.12 -21.73
C ALA A 218 -12.48 7.29 -21.65
N MET A 219 -13.03 7.35 -20.43
CA MET A 219 -14.46 7.58 -20.22
C MET A 219 -14.90 9.00 -20.65
N LYS A 220 -14.04 10.01 -20.45
CA LYS A 220 -14.35 11.42 -20.74
C LYS A 220 -14.24 11.74 -22.24
N GLU A 221 -13.13 11.38 -22.87
CA GLU A 221 -12.81 11.67 -24.27
C GLU A 221 -13.62 10.78 -25.22
N PHE A 222 -13.65 9.47 -24.95
CA PHE A 222 -14.24 8.48 -25.86
C PHE A 222 -15.63 7.98 -25.45
N ARG A 223 -16.16 8.48 -24.32
CA ARG A 223 -17.48 8.10 -23.79
C ARG A 223 -17.65 6.58 -23.64
N LEU A 224 -16.55 5.93 -23.24
CA LEU A 224 -16.52 4.53 -22.88
C LEU A 224 -17.04 4.35 -21.46
N THR A 225 -17.69 3.22 -21.21
CA THR A 225 -18.17 2.79 -19.89
C THR A 225 -17.18 1.81 -19.26
N ASP A 226 -17.36 1.53 -17.97
CA ASP A 226 -16.55 0.52 -17.28
C ASP A 226 -16.68 -0.88 -17.91
N LYS A 227 -17.86 -1.20 -18.45
CA LYS A 227 -18.10 -2.44 -19.20
C LYS A 227 -17.29 -2.49 -20.50
N ASP A 228 -17.18 -1.36 -21.21
CA ASP A 228 -16.40 -1.26 -22.43
C ASP A 228 -14.90 -1.44 -22.14
N LEU A 229 -14.41 -0.85 -21.04
CA LEU A 229 -13.00 -0.91 -20.62
C LEU A 229 -12.60 -2.25 -19.97
N GLY A 230 -13.55 -2.99 -19.38
CA GLY A 230 -13.28 -4.22 -18.64
C GLY A 230 -12.67 -5.34 -19.47
N GLY A 231 -12.87 -5.35 -20.79
CA GLY A 231 -12.27 -6.32 -21.72
C GLY A 231 -10.91 -5.90 -22.30
N MET A 232 -10.41 -4.70 -21.99
CA MET A 232 -9.17 -4.18 -22.56
C MET A 232 -7.96 -4.45 -21.66
N SER A 233 -6.80 -4.67 -22.27
CA SER A 233 -5.54 -4.73 -21.54
C SER A 233 -5.18 -3.37 -20.95
N TYR A 234 -4.70 -3.35 -19.71
CA TYR A 234 -4.25 -2.13 -19.04
C TYR A 234 -2.96 -2.37 -18.27
N THR A 235 -2.17 -1.32 -18.11
CA THR A 235 -1.08 -1.26 -17.14
C THR A 235 -1.52 -0.47 -15.92
N THR A 236 -0.95 -0.75 -14.76
CA THR A 236 -1.22 0.02 -13.54
C THR A 236 -0.05 0.95 -13.25
N ARG A 237 -0.36 2.15 -12.76
CA ARG A 237 0.63 3.11 -12.28
C ARG A 237 0.20 3.60 -10.91
N ARG A 238 1.14 3.81 -9.99
CA ARG A 238 0.84 4.44 -8.70
C ARG A 238 0.18 5.80 -8.94
N ASN A 239 -0.87 6.10 -8.20
CA ASN A 239 -1.58 7.37 -8.32
C ASN A 239 -0.61 8.51 -7.92
N PRO A 240 -0.30 9.47 -8.82
CA PRO A 240 0.71 10.49 -8.57
C PRO A 240 0.27 11.54 -7.54
N ILE A 241 -1.03 11.68 -7.29
CA ILE A 241 -1.58 12.68 -6.37
C ILE A 241 -1.82 12.06 -4.99
N PHE A 242 -2.34 10.82 -4.96
CA PHE A 242 -2.70 10.15 -3.72
C PHE A 242 -1.99 8.80 -3.62
N TRP A 243 -0.83 8.79 -2.99
CA TRP A 243 0.06 7.61 -2.91
C TRP A 243 -0.55 6.39 -2.21
N ASN A 244 -1.59 6.60 -1.40
CA ASN A 244 -2.40 5.58 -0.70
C ASN A 244 -3.69 5.18 -1.44
N SER A 245 -4.04 5.86 -2.54
CA SER A 245 -5.22 5.50 -3.33
C SER A 245 -4.94 4.32 -4.27
N ALA A 246 -6.01 3.69 -4.75
CA ALA A 246 -5.92 2.61 -5.72
C ALA A 246 -5.06 3.03 -6.95
N PRO A 247 -4.20 2.13 -7.47
CA PRO A 247 -3.39 2.40 -8.66
C PRO A 247 -4.24 2.84 -9.86
N THR A 248 -3.74 3.82 -10.61
CA THR A 248 -4.38 4.32 -11.83
C THR A 248 -4.24 3.30 -12.96
N LYS A 249 -5.37 2.86 -13.54
CA LYS A 249 -5.39 2.00 -14.73
C LYS A 249 -5.13 2.83 -16.00
N MET A 250 -4.18 2.38 -16.80
CA MET A 250 -3.70 3.03 -18.02
C MET A 250 -3.97 2.12 -19.23
N TYR A 251 -4.81 2.57 -20.15
CA TYR A 251 -5.19 1.86 -21.38
C TYR A 251 -4.39 2.39 -22.57
N THR A 252 -4.19 1.59 -23.62
CA THR A 252 -3.64 2.13 -24.87
C THR A 252 -4.69 3.04 -25.52
N ARG A 253 -4.27 4.18 -26.06
CA ARG A 253 -5.18 5.06 -26.79
C ARG A 253 -5.77 4.35 -28.00
N LEU A 254 -4.99 3.51 -28.68
CA LEU A 254 -5.43 2.69 -29.80
C LEU A 254 -6.63 1.79 -29.46
N ASP A 255 -6.56 1.00 -28.37
CA ASP A 255 -7.66 0.10 -27.98
C ASP A 255 -8.92 0.90 -27.62
N CYS A 256 -8.74 2.08 -27.01
CA CYS A 256 -9.85 2.97 -26.68
C CYS A 256 -10.49 3.54 -27.94
N LEU A 257 -9.72 3.90 -28.97
CA LEU A 257 -10.24 4.35 -30.26
C LEU A 257 -11.02 3.24 -30.99
N VAL A 258 -10.51 2.00 -30.98
CA VAL A 258 -11.23 0.85 -31.57
C VAL A 258 -12.58 0.65 -30.89
N ALA A 259 -12.60 0.66 -29.56
CA ALA A 259 -13.84 0.50 -28.81
C ALA A 259 -14.80 1.68 -29.00
N ALA A 260 -14.27 2.90 -29.08
CA ALA A 260 -15.05 4.11 -29.32
C ALA A 260 -15.71 4.08 -30.69
N HIS A 261 -14.95 3.70 -31.72
CA HIS A 261 -15.46 3.53 -33.08
C HIS A 261 -16.52 2.42 -33.14
N LYS A 262 -16.28 1.27 -32.49
CA LYS A 262 -17.28 0.19 -32.39
C LYS A 262 -18.58 0.63 -31.71
N LYS A 263 -18.48 1.51 -30.70
CA LYS A 263 -19.64 1.94 -29.89
C LYS A 263 -20.43 3.09 -30.51
N HIS A 264 -19.73 4.10 -31.04
CA HIS A 264 -20.34 5.35 -31.48
C HIS A 264 -20.30 5.53 -32.99
N GLY A 265 -19.52 4.74 -33.72
CA GLY A 265 -19.34 4.88 -35.17
C GLY A 265 -18.36 6.00 -35.53
N SER A 266 -18.62 7.24 -35.09
CA SER A 266 -17.85 8.43 -35.52
C SER A 266 -17.50 9.42 -34.40
N VAL A 267 -16.53 10.32 -34.64
CA VAL A 267 -16.26 11.45 -33.70
C VAL A 267 -17.51 12.31 -33.51
N GLN A 268 -18.28 12.57 -34.57
CA GLN A 268 -19.50 13.39 -34.48
C GLN A 268 -20.53 12.76 -33.54
N ALA A 269 -20.68 11.43 -33.57
CA ALA A 269 -21.56 10.72 -32.66
C ALA A 269 -21.07 10.80 -31.19
N ILE A 270 -19.75 10.75 -30.95
CA ILE A 270 -19.17 10.97 -29.62
C ILE A 270 -19.45 12.38 -29.12
N GLN A 271 -19.30 13.39 -29.98
CA GLN A 271 -19.62 14.78 -29.64
C GLN A 271 -21.11 14.95 -29.33
N ALA A 272 -22.00 14.36 -30.13
CA ALA A 272 -23.44 14.36 -29.89
C ALA A 272 -23.83 13.60 -28.61
N ALA A 273 -23.10 12.55 -28.23
CA ALA A 273 -23.27 11.90 -26.94
C ALA A 273 -22.80 12.82 -25.78
N ALA A 274 -21.66 13.49 -25.95
CA ALA A 274 -21.13 14.43 -24.97
C ALA A 274 -22.07 15.62 -24.71
N THR A 275 -22.67 16.21 -25.75
CA THR A 275 -23.64 17.31 -25.62
C THR A 275 -24.92 16.85 -24.91
N ARG A 276 -25.44 15.66 -25.26
CA ARG A 276 -26.58 15.05 -24.55
C ARG A 276 -26.28 14.83 -23.07
N SER A 277 -25.13 14.25 -22.73
CA SER A 277 -24.72 14.04 -21.34
C SER A 277 -24.58 15.36 -20.56
N ARG A 278 -24.01 16.41 -21.18
CA ARG A 278 -23.92 17.75 -20.57
C ARG A 278 -25.31 18.33 -20.32
N ALA A 279 -26.19 18.32 -21.32
CA ALA A 279 -27.56 18.80 -21.15
C ALA A 279 -28.32 18.07 -20.03
N THR A 280 -28.13 16.76 -19.87
CA THR A 280 -28.71 16.01 -18.74
C THR A 280 -28.09 16.39 -17.39
N ALA A 281 -26.78 16.63 -17.35
CA ALA A 281 -26.08 17.05 -16.14
C ALA A 281 -26.50 18.47 -15.72
N ASP A 282 -26.65 19.39 -16.68
CA ASP A 282 -27.09 20.76 -16.45
C ASP A 282 -28.54 20.79 -15.94
N LYS A 283 -29.43 19.97 -16.54
CA LYS A 283 -30.80 19.78 -16.02
C LYS A 283 -30.80 19.25 -14.59
N ARG A 284 -29.98 18.23 -14.28
CA ARG A 284 -29.85 17.70 -12.91
C ARG A 284 -29.31 18.76 -11.94
N LYS A 285 -28.32 19.55 -12.34
CA LYS A 285 -27.77 20.64 -11.53
C LYS A 285 -28.81 21.72 -11.25
N ALA A 286 -29.62 22.09 -12.25
CA ALA A 286 -30.73 23.03 -12.09
C ALA A 286 -31.79 22.49 -11.13
N THR A 287 -32.18 21.21 -11.24
CA THR A 287 -33.13 20.60 -10.30
C THR A 287 -32.58 20.50 -8.87
N LEU A 288 -31.28 20.23 -8.72
CA LEU A 288 -30.63 20.19 -7.41
C LEU A 288 -30.58 21.58 -6.76
N ALA A 289 -30.21 22.62 -7.53
CA ALA A 289 -30.16 23.99 -7.03
C ALA A 289 -31.53 24.48 -6.53
N GLY A 290 -32.61 24.23 -7.30
CA GLY A 290 -33.97 24.56 -6.86
C GLY A 290 -34.40 23.78 -5.61
N GLY A 291 -33.98 22.52 -5.48
CA GLY A 291 -34.21 21.73 -4.27
C GLY A 291 -33.39 22.20 -3.06
N GLU A 292 -32.18 22.74 -3.26
CA GLU A 292 -31.36 23.29 -2.17
C GLU A 292 -31.96 24.59 -1.61
N GLU A 293 -32.49 25.46 -2.47
CA GLU A 293 -33.16 26.71 -2.04
C GLU A 293 -34.43 26.41 -1.24
N ALA A 294 -35.31 25.54 -1.74
CA ALA A 294 -36.53 25.14 -1.02
C ALA A 294 -36.21 24.51 0.35
N ARG A 295 -35.21 23.60 0.42
CA ARG A 295 -34.76 23.02 1.70
C ARG A 295 -34.11 24.04 2.62
N ARG A 296 -33.46 25.08 2.07
CA ARG A 296 -32.89 26.16 2.87
C ARG A 296 -33.99 26.98 3.55
N GLU A 297 -35.03 27.37 2.83
CA GLU A 297 -36.19 28.07 3.38
C GLU A 297 -36.91 27.21 4.42
N GLU A 298 -37.07 25.91 4.15
CA GLU A 298 -37.70 24.96 5.08
C GLU A 298 -36.95 24.84 6.41
N VAL A 299 -35.62 24.71 6.38
CA VAL A 299 -34.81 24.62 7.61
C VAL A 299 -34.67 25.96 8.33
N GLU A 300 -34.69 27.08 7.60
CA GLU A 300 -34.72 28.42 8.18
C GLU A 300 -36.01 28.63 8.98
N ALA A 301 -37.18 28.34 8.38
CA ALA A 301 -38.47 28.42 9.06
C ALA A 301 -38.56 27.48 10.27
N ALA A 302 -38.03 26.24 10.16
CA ALA A 302 -38.02 25.30 11.28
C ALA A 302 -37.11 25.74 12.44
N LEU A 303 -35.96 26.36 12.13
CA LEU A 303 -35.07 26.92 13.15
C LEU A 303 -35.70 28.13 13.83
N GLU A 304 -36.33 29.03 13.07
CA GLU A 304 -37.04 30.19 13.62
C GLU A 304 -38.22 29.77 14.52
N ALA A 305 -39.01 28.77 14.09
CA ALA A 305 -40.08 28.19 14.91
C ALA A 305 -39.56 27.56 16.23
N ALA A 306 -38.31 27.09 16.25
CA ALA A 306 -37.65 26.59 17.45
C ALA A 306 -36.99 27.70 18.30
N GLY A 307 -37.03 28.96 17.87
CA GLY A 307 -36.38 30.10 18.53
C GLY A 307 -34.88 30.24 18.24
N LEU A 308 -34.40 29.62 17.16
CA LEU A 308 -32.98 29.56 16.78
C LEU A 308 -32.68 30.43 15.56
N SER A 309 -31.57 31.17 15.59
CA SER A 309 -31.14 32.00 14.45
C SER A 309 -30.47 31.17 13.34
N PHE A 310 -31.04 31.16 12.13
CA PHE A 310 -30.46 30.46 10.99
C PHE A 310 -29.00 30.89 10.70
N LYS A 311 -28.69 32.19 10.78
CA LYS A 311 -27.33 32.74 10.55
C LYS A 311 -26.26 32.08 11.42
N LYS A 312 -26.60 31.70 12.66
CA LYS A 312 -25.70 31.04 13.61
C LYS A 312 -25.45 29.56 13.26
N TYR A 313 -26.48 28.86 12.76
CA TYR A 313 -26.42 27.41 12.54
C TYR A 313 -26.19 26.99 11.08
N GLN A 314 -26.31 27.90 10.09
CA GLN A 314 -26.15 27.60 8.66
C GLN A 314 -24.84 26.89 8.30
N ARG A 315 -23.76 27.13 9.08
CA ARG A 315 -22.45 26.52 8.82
C ARG A 315 -22.30 25.13 9.44
N LYS A 316 -23.19 24.72 10.34
CA LYS A 316 -23.14 23.46 11.08
C LYS A 316 -23.47 22.28 10.15
N LYS A 317 -22.84 21.14 10.43
CA LYS A 317 -22.89 19.93 9.59
C LYS A 317 -24.33 19.41 9.36
N PRO A 318 -25.23 19.34 10.37
CA PRO A 318 -26.61 18.87 10.16
C PRO A 318 -27.40 19.75 9.19
N VAL A 319 -27.31 21.08 9.32
CA VAL A 319 -27.98 22.03 8.41
C VAL A 319 -27.44 21.89 6.98
N LYS A 320 -26.12 21.83 6.81
CA LYS A 320 -25.50 21.63 5.48
C LYS A 320 -25.90 20.29 4.85
N ALA A 321 -25.99 19.23 5.65
CA ALA A 321 -26.39 17.91 5.17
C ALA A 321 -27.84 17.89 4.70
N PHE A 322 -28.75 18.52 5.45
CA PHE A 322 -30.14 18.68 5.04
C PHE A 322 -30.26 19.52 3.77
N VAL A 323 -29.66 20.72 3.72
CA VAL A 323 -29.74 21.61 2.55
C VAL A 323 -29.19 20.95 1.29
N LYS A 324 -27.98 20.38 1.34
CA LYS A 324 -27.30 19.82 0.16
C LYS A 324 -27.78 18.43 -0.26
N ARG A 325 -28.23 17.61 0.69
CA ARG A 325 -28.49 16.17 0.43
C ARG A 325 -29.90 15.72 0.83
N GLY A 326 -30.71 16.58 1.45
CA GLY A 326 -32.04 16.21 1.95
C GLY A 326 -32.00 15.15 3.07
N VAL A 327 -30.90 15.06 3.82
CA VAL A 327 -30.76 14.06 4.88
C VAL A 327 -31.50 14.53 6.14
N GLY A 328 -32.55 13.81 6.52
CA GLY A 328 -33.40 14.11 7.67
C GLY A 328 -34.55 15.06 7.34
N THR A 329 -35.20 15.61 8.37
CA THR A 329 -36.27 16.61 8.24
C THR A 329 -35.81 17.95 8.83
N ALA A 330 -36.32 19.06 8.30
CA ALA A 330 -36.03 20.40 8.83
C ALA A 330 -36.37 20.50 10.32
N ALA A 331 -37.53 19.95 10.72
CA ALA A 331 -37.96 19.86 12.11
C ALA A 331 -37.01 19.01 12.97
N GLY A 332 -36.50 17.90 12.44
CA GLY A 332 -35.52 17.06 13.14
C GLY A 332 -34.20 17.77 13.40
N VAL A 333 -33.72 18.56 12.42
CA VAL A 333 -32.50 19.38 12.57
C VAL A 333 -32.70 20.48 13.62
N ALA A 334 -33.83 21.20 13.56
CA ALA A 334 -34.14 22.24 14.53
C ALA A 334 -34.32 21.68 15.95
N ALA A 335 -35.02 20.55 16.09
CA ALA A 335 -35.20 19.85 17.37
C ALA A 335 -33.87 19.38 17.96
N ALA A 336 -32.93 18.91 17.13
CA ALA A 336 -31.61 18.50 17.59
C ALA A 336 -30.81 19.68 18.19
N PHE A 337 -30.80 20.84 17.53
CA PHE A 337 -30.13 22.03 18.08
C PHE A 337 -30.83 22.59 19.31
N LYS A 338 -32.15 22.54 19.38
CA LYS A 338 -32.89 22.94 20.58
C LYS A 338 -32.52 22.06 21.76
N ARG A 339 -32.50 20.73 21.56
CA ARG A 339 -32.01 19.77 22.56
C ARG A 339 -30.56 20.05 22.97
N GLU A 340 -29.68 20.45 22.06
CA GLU A 340 -28.29 20.80 22.38
C GLU A 340 -28.22 22.01 23.33
N ILE A 341 -29.03 23.05 23.10
CA ILE A 341 -29.11 24.23 23.99
C ILE A 341 -29.71 23.84 25.34
N ASP A 342 -30.81 23.09 25.34
CA ASP A 342 -31.47 22.65 26.58
C ASP A 342 -30.52 21.77 27.42
N ASN A 343 -29.78 20.87 26.76
CA ASN A 343 -28.75 20.06 27.39
C ASN A 343 -27.58 20.90 27.92
N ALA A 344 -27.14 21.93 27.20
CA ALA A 344 -26.09 22.84 27.67
C ALA A 344 -26.53 23.67 28.89
N ALA A 345 -27.79 24.12 28.92
CA ALA A 345 -28.37 24.80 30.07
C ALA A 345 -28.51 23.85 31.28
N ALA A 346 -28.99 22.62 31.06
CA ALA A 346 -29.06 21.60 32.10
C ALA A 346 -27.67 21.23 32.63
N TYR A 347 -26.66 21.13 31.75
CA TYR A 347 -25.26 20.92 32.11
C TYR A 347 -24.75 22.03 33.02
N ALA A 348 -24.94 23.30 32.64
CA ALA A 348 -24.51 24.45 33.43
C ALA A 348 -25.17 24.49 34.82
N LYS A 349 -26.48 24.16 34.88
CA LYS A 349 -27.20 24.06 36.16
C LYS A 349 -26.61 22.95 37.06
N ARG A 350 -26.41 21.75 36.51
CA ARG A 350 -25.79 20.63 37.25
C ARG A 350 -24.37 20.95 37.70
N GLN A 351 -23.61 21.67 36.88
CA GLN A 351 -22.25 22.09 37.23
C GLN A 351 -22.26 23.06 38.41
N ALA A 352 -23.13 24.08 38.40
CA ALA A 352 -23.25 25.02 39.51
C ALA A 352 -23.70 24.31 40.81
N GLU A 353 -24.66 23.39 40.71
CA GLU A 353 -25.14 22.58 41.84
C GLU A 353 -24.04 21.68 42.42
N LEU A 354 -23.32 20.94 41.57
CA LEU A 354 -22.22 20.07 41.97
C LEU A 354 -21.08 20.88 42.62
N LEU A 355 -20.67 22.00 42.03
CA LEU A 355 -19.63 22.86 42.58
C LEU A 355 -19.99 23.38 43.97
N LYS A 356 -21.25 23.82 44.14
CA LYS A 356 -21.75 24.28 45.44
C LYS A 356 -21.69 23.16 46.49
N ARG A 357 -22.15 21.95 46.15
CA ARG A 357 -22.12 20.79 47.06
C ARG A 357 -20.72 20.36 47.43
N LEU A 358 -19.79 20.31 46.47
CA LEU A 358 -18.39 19.97 46.73
C LEU A 358 -17.74 20.98 47.70
N GLN A 359 -18.06 22.27 47.56
CA GLN A 359 -17.60 23.32 48.47
C GLN A 359 -18.19 23.16 49.88
N GLU A 360 -19.49 22.89 50.01
CA GLU A 360 -20.15 22.65 51.31
C GLU A 360 -19.56 21.46 52.06
N GLU A 361 -19.15 20.41 51.33
CA GLU A 361 -18.64 19.15 51.91
C GLU A 361 -17.10 19.11 52.04
N GLY A 362 -16.40 20.18 51.65
CA GLY A 362 -14.93 20.25 51.70
C GLY A 362 -14.26 19.16 50.84
N LEU A 363 -14.85 18.86 49.68
CA LEU A 363 -14.34 17.89 48.71
C LEU A 363 -13.69 18.62 47.54
N SER A 364 -12.57 18.09 47.05
CA SER A 364 -11.91 18.59 45.83
C SER A 364 -12.60 18.06 44.57
N LEU A 365 -12.63 18.86 43.50
CA LEU A 365 -13.10 18.45 42.18
C LEU A 365 -12.21 17.36 41.57
N PRO A 366 -12.74 16.15 41.32
CA PRO A 366 -12.08 15.17 40.48
C PRO A 366 -12.43 15.49 39.03
N TRP A 367 -11.42 15.80 38.22
CA TRP A 367 -11.58 16.00 36.78
C TRP A 367 -11.59 14.66 36.03
N ASP A 368 -12.48 13.74 36.42
CA ASP A 368 -12.57 12.38 35.88
C ASP A 368 -13.77 12.18 34.93
N ALA A 369 -13.88 10.99 34.34
CA ALA A 369 -14.96 10.67 33.41
C ALA A 369 -16.35 10.68 34.08
N SER A 370 -16.44 10.29 35.36
CA SER A 370 -17.68 10.25 36.12
C SER A 370 -18.22 11.66 36.35
N TYR A 371 -17.34 12.62 36.65
CA TYR A 371 -17.66 14.04 36.70
C TYR A 371 -18.36 14.51 35.41
N TYR A 372 -17.75 14.29 34.25
CA TYR A 372 -18.34 14.71 32.98
C TYR A 372 -19.64 13.97 32.65
N ALA A 373 -19.74 12.68 33.01
CA ALA A 373 -20.94 11.87 32.77
C ALA A 373 -22.16 12.40 33.53
N ILE A 374 -21.96 12.89 34.76
CA ILE A 374 -23.01 13.50 35.58
C ILE A 374 -23.42 14.85 35.04
N LEU A 375 -22.45 15.71 34.67
CA LEU A 375 -22.77 17.01 34.08
C LEU A 375 -23.53 16.86 32.76
N ALA A 376 -23.16 15.87 31.94
CA ALA A 376 -23.88 15.50 30.73
C ALA A 376 -25.25 14.85 31.01
N GLY A 377 -25.49 14.32 32.21
CA GLY A 377 -26.73 13.63 32.56
C GLY A 377 -26.85 12.22 32.02
N THR A 378 -25.71 11.61 31.71
CA THR A 378 -25.62 10.30 31.02
C THR A 378 -25.41 9.15 31.99
N SER A 379 -24.95 9.41 33.22
CA SER A 379 -24.64 8.37 34.22
C SER A 379 -25.88 7.77 34.89
N GLY A 380 -27.04 8.42 34.82
CA GLY A 380 -28.23 8.07 35.60
C GLY A 380 -28.10 8.31 37.11
N GLN A 381 -26.90 8.67 37.59
CA GLN A 381 -26.63 9.01 38.99
C GLN A 381 -27.01 10.46 39.29
N SER A 382 -27.55 10.70 40.47
CA SER A 382 -27.79 12.05 40.96
C SER A 382 -26.49 12.73 41.40
N VAL A 383 -26.52 14.06 41.52
CA VAL A 383 -25.39 14.83 42.09
C VAL A 383 -25.09 14.36 43.53
N ASP A 384 -26.14 14.03 44.31
CA ASP A 384 -26.00 13.56 45.68
C ASP A 384 -25.34 12.18 45.76
N ASP A 385 -25.69 11.23 44.87
CA ASP A 385 -25.06 9.90 44.82
C ASP A 385 -23.57 10.00 44.51
N TYR A 386 -23.20 10.91 43.60
CA TYR A 386 -21.81 11.15 43.25
C TYR A 386 -21.01 11.77 44.40
N VAL A 387 -21.57 12.79 45.05
CA VAL A 387 -20.94 13.41 46.23
C VAL A 387 -20.79 12.37 47.35
N ALA A 388 -21.78 11.51 47.56
CA ALA A 388 -21.67 10.39 48.50
C ALA A 388 -20.55 9.41 48.13
N GLY A 389 -20.41 9.08 46.84
CA GLY A 389 -19.29 8.29 46.32
C GLY A 389 -17.93 8.94 46.57
N LEU A 390 -17.81 10.26 46.38
CA LEU A 390 -16.57 11.01 46.68
C LEU A 390 -16.26 11.06 48.17
N LYS A 391 -17.26 11.19 49.03
CA LYS A 391 -17.08 11.06 50.49
C LYS A 391 -16.55 9.68 50.87
N ALA A 392 -17.16 8.63 50.32
CA ALA A 392 -16.72 7.25 50.55
C ALA A 392 -15.28 7.04 50.05
N ALA A 393 -14.92 7.59 48.89
CA ALA A 393 -13.55 7.53 48.36
C ALA A 393 -12.55 8.30 49.23
N LYS A 394 -12.92 9.48 49.75
CA LYS A 394 -12.09 10.23 50.69
C LYS A 394 -11.87 9.46 51.99
N ALA A 395 -12.94 8.90 52.58
CA ALA A 395 -12.86 8.06 53.77
C ALA A 395 -12.00 6.80 53.54
N ALA A 396 -12.12 6.15 52.37
CA ALA A 396 -11.28 5.02 51.99
C ALA A 396 -9.80 5.41 51.85
N LYS A 397 -9.51 6.59 51.29
CA LYS A 397 -8.14 7.14 51.19
C LYS A 397 -7.55 7.43 52.57
N GLU A 398 -8.32 8.01 53.48
CA GLU A 398 -7.91 8.26 54.86
C GLU A 398 -7.66 6.95 55.61
N ALA A 399 -8.55 5.95 55.47
CA ALA A 399 -8.36 4.62 56.05
C ALA A 399 -7.11 3.92 55.50
N ARG A 400 -6.84 4.06 54.19
CA ARG A 400 -5.61 3.55 53.57
C ARG A 400 -4.36 4.21 54.15
N ALA A 401 -4.37 5.54 54.29
CA ALA A 401 -3.25 6.28 54.87
C ALA A 401 -3.00 5.89 56.34
N GLN A 402 -4.07 5.66 57.11
CA GLN A 402 -3.97 5.15 58.49
C GLN A 402 -3.36 3.74 58.53
N ARG A 403 -3.82 2.82 57.67
CA ARG A 403 -3.25 1.46 57.57
C ARG A 403 -1.78 1.50 57.16
N GLU A 404 -1.43 2.32 56.17
CA GLU A 404 -0.05 2.52 55.73
C GLU A 404 0.84 3.04 56.86
N ALA A 405 0.38 4.05 57.61
CA ALA A 405 1.11 4.55 58.77
C ALA A 405 1.26 3.47 59.88
N SER A 406 0.19 2.73 60.18
CA SER A 406 0.20 1.66 61.19
C SER A 406 1.18 0.54 60.83
N ILE A 407 1.05 -0.03 59.63
CA ILE A 407 1.90 -1.14 59.19
C ILE A 407 3.35 -0.70 58.99
N THR A 408 3.60 0.54 58.54
CA THR A 408 4.97 1.08 58.45
C THR A 408 5.61 1.17 59.83
N ALA A 409 4.89 1.69 60.83
CA ALA A 409 5.39 1.76 62.20
C ALA A 409 5.60 0.36 62.81
N ALA A 410 4.76 -0.62 62.48
CA ALA A 410 4.93 -2.00 62.91
C ALA A 410 6.17 -2.67 62.26
N LEU A 411 6.34 -2.53 60.95
CA LEU A 411 7.52 -3.03 60.23
C LEU A 411 8.82 -2.39 60.75
N GLN A 412 8.82 -1.09 61.05
CA GLN A 412 9.97 -0.41 61.64
C GLN A 412 10.34 -0.96 63.02
N ARG A 413 9.35 -1.21 63.89
CA ARG A 413 9.57 -1.79 65.23
C ARG A 413 10.19 -3.19 65.18
N GLU A 414 9.86 -3.97 64.16
CA GLU A 414 10.38 -5.35 63.99
C GLU A 414 11.64 -5.43 63.11
N GLY A 415 12.17 -4.31 62.62
CA GLY A 415 13.33 -4.31 61.72
C GLY A 415 13.02 -4.90 60.33
N LEU A 416 11.75 -4.90 59.92
CA LEU A 416 11.25 -5.43 58.64
C LEU A 416 10.97 -4.31 57.61
N SER A 417 11.57 -3.14 57.75
CA SER A 417 11.31 -1.97 56.90
C SER A 417 11.56 -2.24 55.40
N GLY A 418 12.45 -3.19 55.07
CA GLY A 418 12.69 -3.63 53.68
C GLY A 418 11.49 -4.32 53.01
N PHE A 419 10.49 -4.78 53.77
CA PHE A 419 9.33 -5.51 53.26
C PHE A 419 8.07 -4.64 53.06
N LEU A 420 8.21 -3.30 53.13
CA LEU A 420 7.09 -2.37 52.95
C LEU A 420 6.36 -2.55 51.62
N HIS A 421 7.08 -2.98 50.58
CA HIS A 421 6.54 -3.23 49.24
C HIS A 421 6.18 -4.69 48.98
N SER A 422 6.13 -5.53 50.02
CA SER A 422 5.66 -6.91 49.88
C SER A 422 4.16 -6.93 49.52
N VAL A 423 3.75 -7.97 48.79
CA VAL A 423 2.36 -8.14 48.33
C VAL A 423 1.38 -8.11 49.51
N ALA A 424 1.67 -8.84 50.59
CA ALA A 424 0.81 -8.89 51.77
C ALA A 424 0.64 -7.52 52.47
N VAL A 425 1.71 -6.71 52.54
CA VAL A 425 1.64 -5.34 53.09
C VAL A 425 0.84 -4.42 52.16
N SER A 426 1.05 -4.54 50.85
CA SER A 426 0.28 -3.77 49.87
C SER A 426 -1.22 -4.10 49.93
N GLU A 427 -1.57 -5.38 49.95
CA GLU A 427 -2.96 -5.85 50.08
C GLU A 427 -3.59 -5.34 51.38
N HIS A 428 -2.87 -5.42 52.50
CA HIS A 428 -3.33 -4.84 53.77
C HIS A 428 -3.61 -3.32 53.63
N ILE A 429 -2.68 -2.55 53.05
CA ILE A 429 -2.83 -1.10 52.87
C ILE A 429 -4.07 -0.78 52.01
N HIS A 430 -4.19 -1.44 50.86
CA HIS A 430 -5.21 -1.13 49.86
C HIS A 430 -6.59 -1.68 50.22
N MET A 431 -6.66 -2.96 50.61
CA MET A 431 -7.90 -3.71 50.78
C MET A 431 -8.31 -3.89 52.24
N GLY A 432 -7.39 -3.69 53.19
CA GLY A 432 -7.62 -3.98 54.61
C GLY A 432 -7.58 -5.48 54.95
N ALA A 433 -7.26 -6.33 53.98
CA ALA A 433 -7.04 -7.77 54.13
C ALA A 433 -5.75 -8.14 53.38
N PRO A 434 -4.87 -9.01 53.92
CA PRO A 434 -4.97 -9.68 55.22
C PRO A 434 -4.86 -8.71 56.41
N SER A 435 -5.08 -9.19 57.63
CA SER A 435 -4.93 -8.36 58.84
C SER A 435 -3.48 -7.88 59.02
N GLU A 436 -3.27 -6.80 59.79
CA GLU A 436 -1.91 -6.28 60.03
C GLU A 436 -0.98 -7.37 60.59
N ALA A 437 -1.50 -8.20 61.51
CA ALA A 437 -0.75 -9.30 62.12
C ALA A 437 -0.37 -10.41 61.11
N GLU A 438 -1.26 -10.76 60.19
CA GLU A 438 -0.99 -11.74 59.13
C GLU A 438 0.01 -11.19 58.09
N ALA A 439 -0.10 -9.91 57.72
CA ALA A 439 0.85 -9.26 56.84
C ALA A 439 2.26 -9.24 57.47
N LEU A 440 2.37 -8.90 58.76
CA LEU A 440 3.64 -8.97 59.49
C LEU A 440 4.17 -10.41 59.62
N ALA A 441 3.30 -11.39 59.90
CA ALA A 441 3.70 -12.81 59.95
C ALA A 441 4.27 -13.27 58.60
N THR A 442 3.66 -12.86 57.48
CA THR A 442 4.16 -13.13 56.13
C THR A 442 5.52 -12.48 55.89
N CYS A 443 5.73 -11.24 56.35
CA CYS A 443 7.03 -10.57 56.26
C CYS A 443 8.11 -11.27 57.09
N ARG A 444 7.78 -11.74 58.31
CA ARG A 444 8.72 -12.51 59.16
C ARG A 444 9.11 -13.83 58.49
N GLN A 445 8.13 -14.54 57.93
CA GLN A 445 8.39 -15.78 57.20
C GLN A 445 9.32 -15.52 56.02
N ARG A 446 9.06 -14.47 55.21
CA ARG A 446 9.95 -14.09 54.11
C ARG A 446 11.35 -13.70 54.58
N GLN A 447 11.49 -12.99 55.70
CA GLN A 447 12.81 -12.67 56.26
C GLN A 447 13.58 -13.94 56.63
N GLN A 448 12.92 -14.94 57.25
CA GLN A 448 13.54 -16.23 57.56
C GLN A 448 13.93 -16.99 56.29
N GLU A 449 13.08 -16.98 55.25
CA GLU A 449 13.39 -17.58 53.95
C GLU A 449 14.58 -16.89 53.27
N GLU A 450 14.67 -15.55 53.32
CA GLU A 450 15.79 -14.77 52.79
C GLU A 450 17.09 -15.04 53.55
N GLN A 451 17.06 -15.12 54.89
CA GLN A 451 18.21 -15.50 55.71
C GLN A 451 18.70 -16.90 55.37
N ALA A 452 17.78 -17.88 55.31
CA ALA A 452 18.12 -19.24 54.93
C ALA A 452 18.67 -19.32 53.49
N ALA A 453 18.15 -18.51 52.56
CA ALA A 453 18.68 -18.40 51.20
C ALA A 453 20.07 -17.78 51.16
N GLN A 454 20.34 -16.76 51.98
CA GLN A 454 21.68 -16.16 52.11
C GLN A 454 22.69 -17.16 52.68
N GLU A 455 22.33 -17.93 53.70
CA GLU A 455 23.20 -19.00 54.24
C GLU A 455 23.51 -20.05 53.16
N ARG A 456 22.49 -20.52 52.43
CA ARG A 456 22.69 -21.47 51.31
C ARG A 456 23.57 -20.89 50.22
N ARG A 457 23.37 -19.61 49.86
CA ARG A 457 24.24 -18.89 48.91
C ARG A 457 25.69 -18.82 49.40
N GLN A 458 25.92 -18.52 50.67
CA GLN A 458 27.26 -18.47 51.25
C GLN A 458 27.93 -19.85 51.20
N ARG A 459 27.20 -20.93 51.54
CA ARG A 459 27.71 -22.31 51.46
C ARG A 459 28.12 -22.70 50.04
N ILE A 460 27.23 -22.51 49.06
CA ILE A 460 27.56 -22.88 47.67
C ILE A 460 28.67 -22.00 47.09
N THR A 461 28.76 -20.73 47.49
CA THR A 461 29.85 -19.83 47.06
C THR A 461 31.19 -20.25 47.66
N ALA A 462 31.22 -20.63 48.95
CA ALA A 462 32.42 -21.16 49.59
C ALA A 462 32.86 -22.47 48.94
N TRP A 463 31.92 -23.37 48.64
CA TRP A 463 32.21 -24.62 47.92
C TRP A 463 32.75 -24.36 46.51
N LEU A 464 32.16 -23.44 45.73
CA LEU A 464 32.67 -23.06 44.41
C LEU A 464 34.11 -22.54 44.49
N ALA A 465 34.42 -21.71 45.49
CA ALA A 465 35.77 -21.20 45.72
C ALA A 465 36.75 -22.31 46.09
N GLU A 466 36.36 -23.27 46.94
CA GLU A 466 37.15 -24.44 47.30
C GLU A 466 37.47 -25.33 46.09
N GLN A 467 36.50 -25.54 45.21
CA GLN A 467 36.66 -26.32 43.97
C GLN A 467 37.36 -25.53 42.83
N GLN A 468 37.80 -24.30 43.10
CA GLN A 468 38.37 -23.38 42.09
C GLN A 468 37.45 -23.19 40.87
N MET A 469 36.13 -23.33 41.06
CA MET A 469 35.13 -23.09 40.03
C MET A 469 34.85 -21.59 39.94
N PRO A 470 34.47 -21.07 38.76
CA PRO A 470 34.13 -19.67 38.63
C PRO A 470 32.95 -19.28 39.53
N ALA A 471 33.08 -18.17 40.26
CA ALA A 471 32.02 -17.67 41.14
C ALA A 471 30.69 -17.43 40.40
N PHE A 472 30.74 -17.24 39.07
CA PHE A 472 29.56 -17.05 38.25
C PHE A 472 28.64 -18.27 38.12
N TYR A 473 29.10 -19.46 38.49
CA TYR A 473 28.27 -20.65 38.54
C TYR A 473 27.12 -20.50 39.54
N SER A 474 27.30 -19.67 40.59
CA SER A 474 26.24 -19.33 41.54
C SER A 474 24.98 -18.76 40.88
N TYR A 475 25.14 -18.04 39.75
CA TYR A 475 24.01 -17.43 39.04
C TYR A 475 23.72 -18.04 37.67
N THR A 476 24.62 -18.81 37.07
CA THR A 476 24.41 -19.41 35.73
C THR A 476 23.85 -20.83 35.79
N VAL A 477 24.14 -21.60 36.83
CA VAL A 477 23.66 -22.99 36.96
C VAL A 477 22.26 -22.99 37.62
N PRO A 478 21.20 -23.46 36.92
CA PRO A 478 19.82 -23.40 37.45
C PRO A 478 19.63 -24.14 38.78
N ALA A 479 20.29 -25.28 38.96
CA ALA A 479 20.23 -26.07 40.20
C ALA A 479 20.78 -25.29 41.40
N VAL A 480 21.78 -24.41 41.22
CA VAL A 480 22.28 -23.56 42.31
C VAL A 480 21.22 -22.58 42.77
N ARG A 481 20.48 -21.96 41.84
CA ARG A 481 19.35 -21.06 42.19
C ARG A 481 18.20 -21.83 42.87
N GLN A 482 17.95 -23.07 42.47
CA GLN A 482 16.97 -23.94 43.14
C GLN A 482 17.42 -24.26 44.57
N PHE A 483 18.70 -24.58 44.78
CA PHE A 483 19.28 -24.79 46.10
C PHE A 483 19.19 -23.54 46.97
N GLU A 484 19.52 -22.34 46.46
CA GLU A 484 19.36 -21.08 47.20
C GLU A 484 17.93 -20.90 47.71
N ARG A 485 16.93 -21.32 46.92
CA ARG A 485 15.49 -21.30 47.28
C ARG A 485 15.03 -22.47 48.14
N GLY A 486 15.90 -23.43 48.45
CA GLY A 486 15.56 -24.64 49.20
C GLY A 486 14.73 -25.66 48.40
N GLN A 487 14.78 -25.61 47.06
CA GLN A 487 13.98 -26.46 46.16
C GLN A 487 14.69 -27.74 45.72
N CYS A 488 16.01 -27.83 45.91
CA CYS A 488 16.80 -29.01 45.63
C CYS A 488 17.85 -29.20 46.73
N SER A 489 18.49 -30.36 46.76
CA SER A 489 19.56 -30.65 47.72
C SER A 489 20.86 -29.94 47.34
N GLU A 490 21.77 -29.80 48.31
CA GLU A 490 23.11 -29.25 48.08
C GLU A 490 23.90 -30.12 47.10
N GLU A 491 23.79 -31.45 47.23
CA GLU A 491 24.48 -32.42 46.39
C GLU A 491 24.07 -32.31 44.92
N GLU A 492 22.78 -32.12 44.64
CA GLU A 492 22.27 -31.91 43.27
C GLU A 492 22.82 -30.62 42.65
N ALA A 493 22.89 -29.53 43.41
CA ALA A 493 23.48 -28.28 42.95
C ALA A 493 24.98 -28.41 42.68
N GLN A 494 25.72 -29.08 43.58
CA GLN A 494 27.14 -29.38 43.40
C GLN A 494 27.39 -30.27 42.18
N GLN A 495 26.57 -31.30 41.98
CA GLN A 495 26.66 -32.19 40.81
C GLN A 495 26.39 -31.43 39.51
N ALA A 496 25.39 -30.56 39.48
CA ALA A 496 25.10 -29.72 38.31
C ALA A 496 26.25 -28.76 38.00
N CYS A 497 26.91 -28.17 39.00
CA CYS A 497 28.12 -27.36 38.81
C CYS A 497 29.27 -28.17 38.19
N ARG A 498 29.50 -29.40 38.65
CA ARG A 498 30.52 -30.29 38.06
C ARG A 498 30.18 -30.66 36.61
N GLN A 499 28.90 -30.91 36.31
CA GLN A 499 28.45 -31.17 34.94
C GLN A 499 28.66 -29.95 34.04
N GLN A 500 28.32 -28.75 34.50
CA GLN A 500 28.56 -27.51 33.78
C GLN A 500 30.06 -27.29 33.52
N GLN A 501 30.91 -27.54 34.52
CA GLN A 501 32.37 -27.47 34.36
C GLN A 501 32.87 -28.47 33.32
N ALA A 502 32.38 -29.72 33.33
CA ALA A 502 32.75 -30.72 32.34
C ALA A 502 32.30 -30.32 30.92
N VAL A 503 31.12 -29.71 30.78
CA VAL A 503 30.65 -29.16 29.50
C VAL A 503 31.55 -28.03 29.02
N GLU A 504 31.92 -27.09 29.88
CA GLU A 504 32.81 -25.97 29.53
C GLU A 504 34.22 -26.46 29.17
N GLN A 505 34.78 -27.41 29.92
CA GLN A 505 36.05 -28.05 29.58
C GLN A 505 35.99 -28.74 28.22
N ALA A 506 34.91 -29.48 27.94
CA ALA A 506 34.72 -30.14 26.64
C ALA A 506 34.53 -29.12 25.50
N GLN A 507 33.86 -27.98 25.76
CA GLN A 507 33.74 -26.89 24.79
C GLN A 507 35.10 -26.25 24.52
N GLU A 508 35.91 -25.99 25.54
CA GLU A 508 37.23 -25.39 25.41
C GLU A 508 38.21 -26.32 24.68
N GLN A 509 38.20 -27.62 24.99
CA GLN A 509 38.93 -28.63 24.22
C GLN A 509 38.52 -28.62 22.75
N ARG A 510 37.22 -28.62 22.45
CA ARG A 510 36.73 -28.50 21.06
C ARG A 510 37.12 -27.19 20.41
N ARG A 511 37.16 -26.06 21.12
CA ARG A 511 37.64 -24.78 20.58
C ARG A 511 39.12 -24.86 20.19
N GLN A 512 39.94 -25.46 21.04
CA GLN A 512 41.37 -25.66 20.78
C GLN A 512 41.58 -26.59 19.58
N GLU A 513 40.87 -27.73 19.53
CA GLU A 513 40.89 -28.65 18.38
C GLU A 513 40.49 -27.95 17.08
N VAL A 514 39.37 -27.22 17.10
CA VAL A 514 38.88 -26.49 15.93
C VAL A 514 39.88 -25.41 15.52
N SER A 515 40.45 -24.66 16.46
CA SER A 515 41.47 -23.64 16.17
C SER A 515 42.69 -24.25 15.49
N GLN A 516 43.20 -25.39 15.99
CA GLN A 516 44.32 -26.11 15.39
C GLN A 516 43.98 -26.61 13.98
N LEU A 517 42.76 -27.13 13.77
CA LEU A 517 42.31 -27.59 12.45
C LEU A 517 42.14 -26.45 11.45
N LEU A 518 41.66 -25.28 11.89
CA LEU A 518 41.55 -24.09 11.05
C LEU A 518 42.95 -23.55 10.69
N GLU A 519 43.85 -23.46 11.66
CA GLU A 519 45.23 -23.03 11.47
C GLU A 519 45.98 -23.96 10.48
N ALA A 520 45.84 -25.28 10.64
CA ALA A 520 46.43 -26.27 9.73
C ALA A 520 45.91 -26.16 8.28
N GLN A 521 44.74 -25.54 8.06
CA GLN A 521 44.16 -25.29 6.75
C GLN A 521 44.39 -23.85 6.26
N GLY A 522 45.13 -23.02 7.01
CA GLY A 522 45.35 -21.61 6.70
C GLY A 522 44.08 -20.75 6.81
N MET A 523 43.07 -21.20 7.57
CA MET A 523 41.83 -20.47 7.78
C MET A 523 41.88 -19.63 9.05
N PRO A 524 41.23 -18.45 9.08
CA PRO A 524 41.15 -17.60 10.27
C PRO A 524 40.47 -18.28 11.48
N ALA A 525 41.03 -18.11 12.68
CA ALA A 525 40.50 -18.71 13.92
C ALA A 525 39.14 -18.12 14.36
N ASP A 526 38.84 -16.89 13.94
CA ASP A 526 37.58 -16.20 14.24
C ASP A 526 36.36 -16.86 13.56
N TYR A 527 36.57 -17.78 12.60
CA TYR A 527 35.50 -18.55 11.96
C TYR A 527 34.67 -19.34 12.96
N THR A 528 35.27 -19.73 14.09
CA THR A 528 34.57 -20.35 15.24
C THR A 528 33.39 -19.51 15.74
N GLY A 529 33.49 -18.18 15.61
CA GLY A 529 32.48 -17.24 16.06
C GLY A 529 31.27 -17.13 15.15
N TYR A 530 31.39 -17.26 13.81
CA TYR A 530 30.30 -16.92 12.88
C TYR A 530 29.95 -17.97 11.83
N VAL A 531 30.73 -19.05 11.67
CA VAL A 531 30.31 -20.19 10.84
C VAL A 531 29.40 -21.09 11.68
N PRO A 532 28.11 -21.29 11.30
CA PRO A 532 27.16 -22.00 12.16
C PRO A 532 27.57 -23.43 12.50
N ALA A 533 28.15 -24.18 11.55
CA ALA A 533 28.60 -25.55 11.77
C ALA A 533 29.77 -25.62 12.79
N LEU A 534 30.74 -24.69 12.71
CA LEU A 534 31.83 -24.58 13.69
C LEU A 534 31.29 -24.26 15.08
N ARG A 535 30.39 -23.28 15.18
CA ARG A 535 29.77 -22.88 16.44
C ARG A 535 28.99 -24.04 17.08
N SER A 536 28.21 -24.78 16.28
CA SER A 536 27.41 -25.93 16.75
C SER A 536 28.31 -27.07 17.26
N TYR A 537 29.36 -27.42 16.52
CA TYR A 537 30.33 -28.41 16.95
C TYR A 537 31.02 -28.00 18.26
N VAL A 538 31.49 -26.76 18.37
CA VAL A 538 32.12 -26.25 19.61
C VAL A 538 31.15 -26.36 20.79
N GLN A 539 29.93 -25.84 20.66
CA GLN A 539 28.96 -25.76 21.75
C GLN A 539 28.45 -27.13 22.22
N THR A 540 28.12 -28.00 21.26
CA THR A 540 27.34 -29.23 21.53
C THR A 540 28.04 -30.52 21.15
N GLY A 541 29.12 -30.46 20.36
CA GLY A 541 29.72 -31.62 19.72
C GLY A 541 28.89 -32.20 18.57
N ALA A 542 27.83 -31.51 18.12
CA ALA A 542 26.99 -31.96 17.02
C ALA A 542 27.71 -31.80 15.66
N GLY A 543 27.55 -32.82 14.81
CA GLY A 543 28.17 -32.89 13.48
C GLY A 543 29.55 -33.55 13.49
N SER A 544 29.98 -34.00 12.33
CA SER A 544 31.33 -34.55 12.15
C SER A 544 32.36 -33.44 11.95
N GLN A 545 33.62 -33.71 12.31
CA GLN A 545 34.74 -32.81 11.99
C GLN A 545 34.82 -32.51 10.49
N GLN A 546 34.47 -33.47 9.63
CA GLN A 546 34.46 -33.30 8.17
C GLN A 546 33.42 -32.29 7.70
N GLU A 547 32.19 -32.35 8.21
CA GLU A 547 31.12 -31.40 7.86
C GLU A 547 31.46 -29.97 8.29
N MET A 548 31.99 -29.84 9.50
CA MET A 548 32.41 -28.56 10.05
C MET A 548 33.58 -27.95 9.26
N LEU A 549 34.58 -28.75 8.88
CA LEU A 549 35.67 -28.29 8.01
C LEU A 549 35.21 -27.98 6.58
N ALA A 550 34.26 -28.74 6.03
CA ALA A 550 33.69 -28.44 4.72
C ALA A 550 32.96 -27.08 4.74
N ALA A 551 32.19 -26.80 5.79
CA ALA A 551 31.54 -25.50 5.98
C ALA A 551 32.56 -24.36 6.14
N ALA A 552 33.62 -24.57 6.91
CA ALA A 552 34.71 -23.61 7.07
C ALA A 552 35.40 -23.30 5.73
N ARG A 553 35.72 -24.32 4.93
CA ARG A 553 36.31 -24.16 3.59
C ARG A 553 35.38 -23.42 2.63
N ALA A 554 34.07 -23.70 2.67
CA ALA A 554 33.09 -22.99 1.85
C ALA A 554 33.03 -21.50 2.21
N GLN A 555 33.05 -21.19 3.50
CA GLN A 555 33.12 -19.80 3.98
C GLN A 555 34.45 -19.14 3.61
N HIS A 556 35.57 -19.86 3.75
CA HIS A 556 36.89 -19.36 3.35
C HIS A 556 36.96 -19.00 1.88
N ALA A 557 36.49 -19.90 1.01
CA ALA A 557 36.43 -19.66 -0.43
C ALA A 557 35.52 -18.45 -0.75
N ARG A 558 34.43 -18.27 -0.03
CA ARG A 558 33.55 -17.10 -0.16
C ARG A 558 34.26 -15.80 0.24
N ASP A 559 34.98 -15.79 1.35
CA ASP A 559 35.71 -14.60 1.82
C ASP A 559 36.89 -14.26 0.91
N GLN A 560 37.61 -15.26 0.39
CA GLN A 560 38.63 -15.08 -0.64
C GLN A 560 38.04 -14.45 -1.91
N ARG A 561 36.92 -14.99 -2.43
CA ARG A 561 36.23 -14.42 -3.60
C ARG A 561 35.77 -12.99 -3.36
N ARG A 562 35.19 -12.71 -2.18
CA ARG A 562 34.79 -11.35 -1.79
C ARG A 562 35.99 -10.41 -1.75
N THR A 563 37.08 -10.82 -1.14
CA THR A 563 38.30 -10.01 -1.00
C THR A 563 38.93 -9.73 -2.36
N ALA A 564 39.05 -10.74 -3.22
CA ALA A 564 39.54 -10.61 -4.59
C ALA A 564 38.67 -9.66 -5.42
N LEU A 565 37.34 -9.79 -5.33
CA LEU A 565 36.41 -8.89 -6.02
C LEU A 565 36.54 -7.46 -5.51
N VAL A 566 36.55 -7.23 -4.20
CA VAL A 566 36.68 -5.89 -3.61
C VAL A 566 38.02 -5.25 -3.96
N ALA A 567 39.11 -6.01 -3.95
CA ALA A 567 40.42 -5.54 -4.38
C ALA A 567 40.40 -5.12 -5.87
N ALA A 568 39.78 -5.93 -6.73
CA ALA A 568 39.64 -5.60 -8.15
C ALA A 568 38.74 -4.38 -8.40
N LEU A 569 37.62 -4.25 -7.69
CA LEU A 569 36.78 -3.03 -7.74
C LEU A 569 37.59 -1.79 -7.32
N THR A 570 38.36 -1.92 -6.23
CA THR A 570 39.19 -0.83 -5.71
C THR A 570 40.29 -0.44 -6.70
N ALA A 571 40.94 -1.42 -7.33
CA ALA A 571 41.97 -1.20 -8.35
C ALA A 571 41.43 -0.47 -9.59
N GLU A 572 40.16 -0.69 -9.94
CA GLU A 572 39.46 0.03 -11.01
C GLU A 572 38.82 1.36 -10.58
N GLY A 573 39.01 1.77 -9.31
CA GLY A 573 38.42 3.01 -8.78
C GLY A 573 36.89 2.95 -8.63
N MET A 574 36.32 1.75 -8.63
CA MET A 574 34.89 1.51 -8.47
C MET A 574 34.49 1.44 -7.00
N ALA A 575 33.24 1.82 -6.70
CA ALA A 575 32.71 1.79 -5.34
C ALA A 575 32.42 0.36 -4.87
N ILE A 576 32.71 0.09 -3.58
CA ILE A 576 32.60 -1.27 -2.99
C ILE A 576 31.15 -1.80 -3.00
N HIS A 577 30.14 -0.91 -2.98
CA HIS A 577 28.73 -1.34 -3.00
C HIS A 577 28.35 -2.10 -4.27
N LEU A 578 29.11 -1.96 -5.35
CA LEU A 578 28.93 -2.74 -6.59
C LEU A 578 29.16 -4.24 -6.39
N ALA A 579 29.81 -4.67 -5.30
CA ALA A 579 29.87 -6.08 -4.93
C ALA A 579 28.48 -6.69 -4.59
N SER A 580 27.44 -5.87 -4.47
CA SER A 580 26.05 -6.31 -4.29
C SER A 580 25.30 -6.58 -5.61
N GLU A 581 25.89 -6.25 -6.77
CA GLU A 581 25.31 -6.55 -8.07
C GLU A 581 25.01 -8.06 -8.21
N PRO A 582 23.92 -8.47 -8.87
CA PRO A 582 23.50 -9.88 -8.87
C PRO A 582 24.57 -10.88 -9.31
N ALA A 583 25.32 -10.56 -10.36
CA ALA A 583 26.43 -11.39 -10.86
C ALA A 583 27.60 -11.45 -9.86
N ALA A 584 27.97 -10.31 -9.26
CA ALA A 584 28.97 -10.24 -8.21
C ALA A 584 28.57 -11.05 -6.96
N ARG A 585 27.29 -10.97 -6.58
CA ARG A 585 26.74 -11.72 -5.44
C ARG A 585 26.73 -13.23 -5.72
N ALA A 586 26.37 -13.65 -6.93
CA ALA A 586 26.43 -15.06 -7.34
C ALA A 586 27.88 -15.58 -7.29
N PHE A 587 28.83 -14.84 -7.87
CA PHE A 587 30.26 -15.17 -7.79
C PHE A 587 30.75 -15.28 -6.34
N VAL A 588 30.47 -14.31 -5.47
CA VAL A 588 30.92 -14.37 -4.07
C VAL A 588 30.30 -15.56 -3.34
N SER A 589 28.98 -15.75 -3.46
CA SER A 589 28.26 -16.78 -2.69
C SER A 589 28.53 -18.20 -3.16
N THR A 590 28.37 -18.50 -4.46
CA THR A 590 28.45 -19.86 -5.01
C THR A 590 29.66 -20.08 -5.93
N GLY A 591 30.32 -19.02 -6.37
CA GLY A 591 31.40 -19.11 -7.37
C GLY A 591 30.92 -19.09 -8.81
N GLU A 592 29.61 -18.91 -9.05
CA GLU A 592 29.02 -18.85 -10.39
C GLU A 592 29.52 -17.64 -11.20
N GLY A 593 29.71 -17.82 -12.51
CA GLY A 593 30.06 -16.76 -13.47
C GLY A 593 31.55 -16.37 -13.53
N GLY A 594 32.35 -16.71 -12.52
CA GLY A 594 33.77 -16.32 -12.46
C GLY A 594 33.99 -14.83 -12.16
N GLN A 595 35.22 -14.49 -11.74
CA GLN A 595 35.55 -13.13 -11.27
C GLN A 595 35.44 -12.07 -12.38
N GLU A 596 35.87 -12.38 -13.60
CA GLU A 596 35.82 -11.44 -14.73
C GLU A 596 34.39 -11.10 -15.15
N ALA A 597 33.46 -12.07 -15.14
CA ALA A 597 32.06 -11.77 -15.47
C ALA A 597 31.39 -10.92 -14.36
N ALA A 598 31.71 -11.20 -13.10
CA ALA A 598 31.28 -10.37 -11.98
C ALA A 598 31.83 -8.93 -12.11
N LEU A 599 33.12 -8.77 -12.43
CA LEU A 599 33.73 -7.46 -12.66
C LEU A 599 33.14 -6.76 -13.88
N ALA A 600 32.91 -7.46 -14.99
CA ALA A 600 32.27 -6.90 -16.18
C ALA A 600 30.87 -6.35 -15.87
N ALA A 601 30.05 -7.08 -15.10
CA ALA A 601 28.75 -6.61 -14.64
C ALA A 601 28.89 -5.36 -13.74
N CYS A 602 29.87 -5.34 -12.83
CA CYS A 602 30.17 -4.17 -12.00
C CYS A 602 30.62 -2.97 -12.85
N ARG A 603 31.45 -3.17 -13.88
CA ARG A 603 31.88 -2.11 -14.81
C ARG A 603 30.70 -1.54 -15.57
N GLU A 604 29.81 -2.39 -16.09
CA GLU A 604 28.60 -1.93 -16.77
C GLU A 604 27.72 -1.10 -15.82
N ARG A 605 27.52 -1.58 -14.59
CA ARG A 605 26.79 -0.84 -13.57
C ARG A 605 27.45 0.49 -13.21
N HIS A 606 28.77 0.50 -13.03
CA HIS A 606 29.52 1.70 -12.72
C HIS A 606 29.42 2.73 -13.86
N GLN A 607 29.54 2.30 -15.12
CA GLN A 607 29.33 3.16 -16.28
C GLN A 607 27.91 3.73 -16.30
N GLN A 608 26.90 2.93 -15.97
CA GLN A 608 25.52 3.42 -15.81
C GLN A 608 25.44 4.46 -14.68
N GLU A 609 26.03 4.24 -13.51
CA GLU A 609 26.06 5.21 -12.40
C GLU A 609 26.74 6.52 -12.79
N VAL A 610 27.86 6.46 -13.52
CA VAL A 610 28.57 7.64 -14.06
C VAL A 610 27.70 8.39 -15.06
N GLN A 611 27.03 7.69 -15.99
CA GLN A 611 26.11 8.31 -16.95
C GLN A 611 24.90 8.95 -16.24
N ILE A 612 24.35 8.28 -15.22
CA ILE A 612 23.26 8.81 -14.39
C ILE A 612 23.73 10.09 -13.67
N ALA A 613 24.91 10.07 -13.06
CA ALA A 613 25.48 11.23 -12.37
C ALA A 613 25.74 12.40 -13.33
N ALA A 614 26.31 12.12 -14.51
CA ALA A 614 26.56 13.13 -15.55
C ALA A 614 25.25 13.78 -16.02
N ARG A 615 24.24 12.97 -16.36
CA ARG A 615 22.91 13.48 -16.78
C ARG A 615 22.21 14.25 -15.66
N ARG A 616 22.35 13.81 -14.42
CA ARG A 616 21.82 14.53 -13.25
C ARG A 616 22.49 15.89 -13.09
N SER A 617 23.82 15.95 -13.21
CA SER A 617 24.59 17.19 -13.18
C SER A 617 24.19 18.14 -14.31
N GLU A 618 24.03 17.61 -15.53
CA GLU A 618 23.59 18.38 -16.68
C GLU A 618 22.20 18.99 -16.47
N VAL A 619 21.23 18.23 -15.95
CA VAL A 619 19.90 18.75 -15.62
C VAL A 619 20.01 19.79 -14.51
N ALA A 620 20.77 19.51 -13.45
CA ALA A 620 20.94 20.44 -12.33
C ALA A 620 21.55 21.79 -12.75
N ALA A 621 22.54 21.78 -13.65
CA ALA A 621 23.19 22.99 -14.16
C ALA A 621 22.26 23.88 -15.00
N ARG A 622 21.18 23.31 -15.55
CA ARG A 622 20.20 24.02 -16.40
C ARG A 622 18.93 24.42 -15.63
N LEU A 623 18.78 24.04 -14.37
CA LEU A 623 17.62 24.41 -13.55
C LEU A 623 17.74 25.87 -13.06
N PRO A 624 16.61 26.61 -12.96
CA PRO A 624 16.62 27.97 -12.44
C PRO A 624 16.95 28.01 -10.93
N PRO A 625 17.47 29.14 -10.41
CA PRO A 625 17.76 29.30 -8.98
C PRO A 625 16.56 28.94 -8.08
N GLY A 626 16.82 28.21 -7.00
CA GLY A 626 15.78 27.73 -6.07
C GLY A 626 15.04 26.46 -6.52
N VAL A 627 15.40 25.87 -7.66
CA VAL A 627 14.88 24.57 -8.13
C VAL A 627 16.02 23.56 -8.20
N THR A 628 15.94 22.49 -7.41
CA THR A 628 16.95 21.43 -7.41
C THR A 628 16.41 20.14 -8.03
N TYR A 629 17.29 19.36 -8.65
CA TYR A 629 16.91 18.04 -9.17
C TYR A 629 16.49 17.12 -8.01
N GLU A 630 17.13 17.23 -6.85
CA GLU A 630 16.82 16.47 -5.65
C GLU A 630 15.37 16.67 -5.21
N ALA A 631 14.82 17.88 -5.29
CA ALA A 631 13.46 18.16 -4.82
C ALA A 631 12.37 17.72 -5.81
N TYR A 632 12.65 17.80 -7.12
CA TYR A 632 11.62 17.71 -8.17
C TYR A 632 11.88 16.63 -9.23
N GLY A 633 13.14 16.26 -9.47
CA GLY A 633 13.56 15.39 -10.57
C GLY A 633 12.93 14.01 -10.53
N TYR A 634 12.85 13.38 -9.35
CA TYR A 634 12.23 12.06 -9.19
C TYR A 634 10.69 12.07 -9.35
N ARG A 635 10.06 13.25 -9.26
CA ARG A 635 8.60 13.41 -9.44
C ARG A 635 8.21 13.65 -10.90
N CYS A 636 9.18 13.96 -11.75
CA CYS A 636 9.00 14.25 -13.17
C CYS A 636 9.39 13.01 -14.00
N PRO A 637 8.45 12.30 -14.63
CA PRO A 637 8.74 11.06 -15.36
C PRO A 637 9.74 11.24 -16.49
N GLU A 638 9.70 12.38 -17.17
CA GLU A 638 10.58 12.75 -18.27
C GLU A 638 12.01 12.98 -17.76
N ALA A 639 12.15 13.66 -16.62
CA ALA A 639 13.46 13.84 -16.00
C ALA A 639 14.02 12.53 -15.46
N ALA A 640 13.18 11.68 -14.85
CA ALA A 640 13.59 10.36 -14.39
C ALA A 640 13.97 9.44 -15.57
N ALA A 641 13.23 9.48 -16.68
CA ALA A 641 13.53 8.71 -17.89
C ALA A 641 14.86 9.15 -18.51
N TYR A 642 15.09 10.46 -18.61
CA TYR A 642 16.35 11.02 -19.08
C TYR A 642 17.52 10.62 -18.15
N VAL A 643 17.43 10.91 -16.86
CA VAL A 643 18.54 10.68 -15.93
C VAL A 643 18.84 9.20 -15.71
N GLN A 644 17.83 8.34 -15.62
CA GLN A 644 18.03 6.91 -15.37
C GLN A 644 18.35 6.11 -16.63
N ARG A 645 17.63 6.36 -17.74
CA ARG A 645 17.70 5.54 -18.96
C ARG A 645 18.29 6.28 -20.16
N GLY A 646 18.46 7.60 -20.11
CA GLY A 646 18.92 8.40 -21.25
C GLY A 646 17.84 8.62 -22.30
N GLU A 647 16.58 8.40 -21.94
CA GLU A 647 15.45 8.60 -22.85
C GLU A 647 15.08 10.09 -22.88
N GLY A 648 15.14 10.71 -24.05
CA GLY A 648 14.80 12.13 -24.26
C GLY A 648 16.01 13.04 -24.28
N SER A 649 15.82 14.32 -23.93
CA SER A 649 16.89 15.32 -23.87
C SER A 649 16.89 16.07 -22.55
N ALA A 650 18.03 16.67 -22.19
CA ALA A 650 18.17 17.48 -20.99
C ALA A 650 17.18 18.66 -20.99
N GLU A 651 16.90 19.25 -22.15
CA GLU A 651 15.94 20.35 -22.28
C GLU A 651 14.51 19.90 -21.93
N VAL A 652 14.11 18.71 -22.38
CA VAL A 652 12.81 18.13 -22.05
C VAL A 652 12.70 17.82 -20.56
N ALA A 653 13.77 17.27 -19.97
CA ALA A 653 13.82 16.99 -18.54
C ALA A 653 13.70 18.27 -17.69
N VAL A 654 14.44 19.33 -18.05
CA VAL A 654 14.41 20.63 -17.37
C VAL A 654 13.05 21.29 -17.53
N ALA A 655 12.50 21.33 -18.75
CA ALA A 655 11.18 21.90 -19.00
C ALA A 655 10.09 21.18 -18.19
N ALA A 656 10.16 19.85 -18.07
CA ALA A 656 9.23 19.07 -17.25
C ALA A 656 9.34 19.44 -15.76
N ILE A 657 10.56 19.58 -15.23
CA ILE A 657 10.77 19.99 -13.83
C ILE A 657 10.24 21.41 -13.58
N VAL A 658 10.53 22.37 -14.47
CA VAL A 658 10.07 23.76 -14.33
C VAL A 658 8.54 23.85 -14.44
N ALA A 659 7.94 23.14 -15.40
CA ALA A 659 6.49 23.08 -15.53
C ALA A 659 5.84 22.42 -14.30
N TYR A 660 6.44 21.36 -13.76
CA TYR A 660 5.97 20.72 -12.53
C TYR A 660 6.04 21.67 -11.33
N ARG A 661 7.15 22.42 -11.19
CA ARG A 661 7.30 23.42 -10.13
C ARG A 661 6.27 24.54 -10.26
N ALA A 662 6.02 25.05 -11.46
CA ALA A 662 5.04 26.10 -11.73
C ALA A 662 3.59 25.63 -11.49
N ALA A 663 3.31 24.34 -11.70
CA ALA A 663 2.00 23.75 -11.46
C ALA A 663 1.73 23.42 -9.98
N GLN A 664 2.77 23.34 -9.15
CA GLN A 664 2.61 23.20 -7.71
C GLN A 664 2.21 24.56 -7.12
N PRO A 665 1.14 24.66 -6.31
CA PRO A 665 0.93 25.86 -5.53
C PRO A 665 2.20 26.13 -4.72
N PRO A 666 2.58 27.40 -4.48
CA PRO A 666 3.65 27.70 -3.54
C PRO A 666 3.32 26.91 -2.28
N LEU A 667 4.24 26.02 -1.89
CA LEU A 667 4.15 25.35 -0.61
C LEU A 667 4.18 26.48 0.40
N GLN A 668 3.00 26.96 0.81
CA GLN A 668 2.81 27.61 2.09
C GLN A 668 3.15 26.52 3.10
N TYR A 669 4.44 26.30 3.32
CA TYR A 669 4.90 25.89 4.62
C TYR A 669 4.45 27.03 5.52
N GLY A 670 3.27 26.90 6.11
CA GLY A 670 2.82 27.71 7.23
C GLY A 670 3.68 27.34 8.43
N TYR A 671 4.95 27.69 8.35
CA TYR A 671 5.92 27.73 9.45
C TYR A 671 6.25 29.20 9.76
N ASP A 672 5.29 30.10 9.57
CA ASP A 672 5.35 31.43 10.16
C ASP A 672 4.88 31.44 11.64
N ASP A 673 4.50 30.27 12.19
CA ASP A 673 4.09 30.13 13.60
C ASP A 673 5.23 29.65 14.54
N GLU A 674 6.48 29.50 14.08
CA GLU A 674 7.61 29.11 14.95
C GLU A 674 8.50 30.29 15.41
N GLU A 675 8.27 31.53 14.97
CA GLU A 675 9.02 32.70 15.49
C GLU A 675 8.36 33.40 16.70
N GLU A 676 7.12 33.07 17.07
CA GLU A 676 6.44 33.72 18.22
C GLU A 676 6.43 32.90 19.52
N TYR A 677 7.05 31.70 19.55
CA TYR A 677 7.06 30.83 20.74
C TYR A 677 8.38 30.78 21.54
N PHE A 678 9.37 31.61 21.21
CA PHE A 678 10.67 31.63 21.90
C PHE A 678 11.15 33.01 22.38
N SER A 679 10.28 34.04 22.48
CA SER A 679 10.70 35.34 23.04
C SER A 679 10.48 35.52 24.55
N ASP A 680 9.84 34.58 25.25
CA ASP A 680 9.57 34.68 26.70
C ASP A 680 10.09 33.45 27.47
N TYR A 681 11.39 33.15 27.35
CA TYR A 681 12.13 32.33 28.32
C TYR A 681 13.55 32.87 28.57
#